data_AF-A0A9E3L4B7-F1
#
_entry.id   AF-A0A9E3L4B7-F1
#
_cell.length_a   1.000
_cell.length_b   1.000
_cell.length_c   1.000
_cell.angle_alpha   90.00
_cell.angle_beta   90.00
_cell.angle_gamma   90.00
#
_symmetry.space_group_name_H-M   'P 1'
#
loop_
_entity.id
_entity.type
_entity.pdbx_description
1 polymer ?
#
loop_
_entity_poly.entity_id
_entity_poly.type
_entity_poly.pdbx_seq_one_letter_code
_entity_poly.pdbx_strand_id
1 'polypeptide(L)'
;MANNPKKVKDPTEVALSAIQEALNINDAAAPEPAARTDASSPPVPPPALTFDEPSFEIRPAADRPVFEPMNEPQPPRRPANDDRETIGQLLQALQKGRPARSFYRLATIFAAVWTLGCGLLTFGFLPALQAAIGQGSAGVMILAGLAALFFAPVLLFYFVASIAWRGQELRMIAQAMSQVAIRFSEPEGATSDSMVTVGQAIRREVAAMGDGVERAIARAGELETLVANEVAALERAYTDNEVRIRALLQDIAHQRDNLVGQAEQVRSAISGVQIDLRHDIALISDAIASRVDEVAKSITGALEERGAHITAALGNAGDNMILALGERGGELLDRLEEASAETTRSVLDASERLTTSLNFKTGHVHDEFADLAERVHDMLNERIDRTIAEFEQRSAVIVDGISERTEQVHDILKNSGDSLLLELELRSGDLVSKIDEAGHKLAERIMTSGEKASDQLDATVNALVTKVVSQTESAHDTLSLQMSSFDELVKNQGAELAEKFARDSGTLGALITRHISEFDRTVKTFGGEIVDRMGQRTQEIADSLKSYVDSFDNRVSLNGGEITAALDQRLLQFETTLGNRVTNLDVSLDGKIAFFDSAIDGRIKSLEQTFDTRARSVTDTIDTRLNTLAVTLTDGAAQAIHSIDSRLTYLTSSLTGGTAQAIDAIEQRVASVTKTINGRSAQLSDTIVARFQEIHQGLEAKVDA
;
A
#
# COMPACT_ATOMS: atom_id res chain seq x y z
N MET A 1 21.03 47.64 -2.17
CA MET A 1 20.26 46.52 -2.77
C MET A 1 19.43 45.87 -1.68
N ALA A 2 18.66 44.82 -1.97
CA ALA A 2 17.44 44.51 -1.22
C ALA A 2 17.61 43.85 0.17
N ASN A 3 16.55 44.00 0.97
CA ASN A 3 16.11 43.11 2.06
C ASN A 3 15.95 41.65 1.56
N ASN A 4 15.78 40.59 2.37
CA ASN A 4 15.94 40.26 3.80
C ASN A 4 15.52 38.75 3.91
N PRO A 5 14.72 38.26 4.88
CA PRO A 5 15.02 37.08 5.71
C PRO A 5 14.53 35.72 5.11
N LYS A 6 14.80 34.53 5.68
CA LYS A 6 14.02 33.96 6.82
C LYS A 6 14.50 32.61 7.40
N LYS A 7 14.03 32.33 8.62
CA LYS A 7 13.80 31.00 9.27
C LYS A 7 12.39 30.46 8.84
N VAL A 8 11.97 29.19 8.98
CA VAL A 8 12.49 27.94 9.61
C VAL A 8 11.77 26.72 8.97
N LYS A 9 12.24 25.47 9.15
CA LYS A 9 11.52 24.25 8.71
C LYS A 9 10.28 23.93 9.55
N ASP A 10 9.27 23.31 8.95
CA ASP A 10 8.14 22.64 9.64
C ASP A 10 7.64 21.44 8.78
N PRO A 11 6.70 20.58 9.21
CA PRO A 11 7.04 19.20 9.55
C PRO A 11 6.55 18.17 8.53
N THR A 12 5.82 18.57 7.49
CA THR A 12 5.22 17.67 6.48
C THR A 12 6.29 16.86 5.71
N GLU A 13 7.47 17.46 5.59
CA GLU A 13 8.69 16.88 5.05
C GLU A 13 9.13 15.61 5.81
N VAL A 14 8.83 15.52 7.12
CA VAL A 14 9.11 14.34 7.98
C VAL A 14 8.28 13.12 7.54
N ALA A 15 7.13 13.33 6.88
CA ALA A 15 6.22 12.27 6.46
C ALA A 15 6.37 11.86 4.99
N LEU A 16 6.75 12.78 4.09
CA LEU A 16 6.85 12.52 2.66
C LEU A 16 8.11 11.74 2.26
N SER A 17 9.25 12.01 2.91
CA SER A 17 10.50 11.29 2.63
C SER A 17 10.40 9.80 2.96
N ALA A 18 9.74 9.46 4.08
CA ALA A 18 9.50 8.11 4.55
C ALA A 18 8.66 7.23 3.61
N ILE A 19 8.12 7.79 2.52
CA ILE A 19 7.27 7.11 1.54
C ILE A 19 7.94 7.07 0.16
N GLN A 20 8.60 8.16 -0.25
CA GLN A 20 9.15 8.32 -1.61
C GLN A 20 10.18 7.24 -1.98
N GLU A 21 11.04 6.84 -1.04
CA GLU A 21 12.23 6.02 -1.35
C GLU A 21 12.04 4.51 -1.12
N ALA A 22 10.83 4.07 -0.74
CA ALA A 22 10.52 2.64 -0.68
C ALA A 22 10.34 1.99 -2.07
N LEU A 23 10.40 2.77 -3.16
CA LEU A 23 9.78 2.40 -4.45
C LEU A 23 10.73 2.35 -5.67
N ASN A 24 11.97 2.82 -5.59
CA ASN A 24 12.82 3.08 -6.77
C ASN A 24 14.03 2.13 -6.91
N ILE A 25 13.87 0.89 -6.42
CA ILE A 25 14.85 -0.20 -6.51
C ILE A 25 14.72 -0.92 -7.87
N ASN A 26 15.86 -1.33 -8.45
CA ASN A 26 16.08 -1.97 -9.77
C ASN A 26 15.81 -1.05 -10.98
N ASP A 27 16.65 -1.05 -12.02
CA ASP A 27 17.32 -2.22 -12.63
C ASP A 27 18.73 -1.94 -13.22
N ALA A 28 19.49 -3.02 -13.49
CA ALA A 28 20.71 -3.11 -14.32
C ALA A 28 22.08 -2.47 -13.89
N ALA A 29 22.84 -3.21 -13.07
CA ALA A 29 24.30 -3.49 -13.16
C ALA A 29 25.40 -2.38 -13.01
N ALA A 30 26.57 -2.80 -12.50
CA ALA A 30 27.80 -2.01 -12.20
C ALA A 30 29.07 -2.92 -12.31
N PRO A 31 30.33 -2.47 -12.06
CA PRO A 31 30.89 -1.12 -11.87
C PRO A 31 31.88 -0.78 -13.05
N GLU A 32 33.12 -0.23 -13.01
CA GLU A 32 34.11 0.23 -12.01
C GLU A 32 35.03 1.37 -12.61
N PRO A 33 36.31 1.70 -12.25
CA PRO A 33 36.62 3.11 -11.99
C PRO A 33 37.83 3.76 -12.72
N ALA A 34 37.93 5.10 -12.68
CA ALA A 34 39.17 5.84 -12.31
C ALA A 34 39.00 7.39 -12.27
N ALA A 35 39.68 8.02 -11.28
CA ALA A 35 40.10 9.44 -11.19
C ALA A 35 39.03 10.56 -11.07
N ARG A 36 39.25 11.69 -10.35
CA ARG A 36 40.00 12.03 -9.10
C ARG A 36 39.76 13.54 -8.78
N THR A 37 40.18 14.00 -7.59
CA THR A 37 40.10 15.38 -7.00
C THR A 37 38.72 15.77 -6.43
N ASP A 38 38.51 15.95 -5.11
CA ASP A 38 39.07 16.85 -4.06
C ASP A 38 38.18 18.10 -3.87
N ALA A 39 37.83 18.63 -2.68
CA ALA A 39 37.96 18.20 -1.27
C ALA A 39 36.94 18.98 -0.38
N SER A 40 36.96 18.84 0.97
CA SER A 40 35.89 19.27 1.90
C SER A 40 36.20 20.45 2.87
N SER A 41 35.15 20.92 3.58
CA SER A 41 34.96 22.15 4.40
C SER A 41 35.52 22.08 5.87
N PRO A 42 35.18 22.94 6.88
CA PRO A 42 34.33 24.18 6.98
C PRO A 42 35.19 25.44 7.33
N PRO A 43 35.06 26.31 8.40
CA PRO A 43 34.14 26.51 9.56
C PRO A 43 33.36 27.87 9.59
N VAL A 44 32.61 28.20 10.67
CA VAL A 44 31.80 29.44 10.84
C VAL A 44 31.77 29.95 12.32
N PRO A 45 31.74 31.29 12.62
CA PRO A 45 31.72 31.86 13.99
C PRO A 45 30.39 32.57 14.44
N PRO A 46 30.22 32.95 15.74
CA PRO A 46 29.02 33.60 16.32
C PRO A 46 29.25 35.10 16.77
N PRO A 47 28.25 35.90 17.24
CA PRO A 47 26.90 35.61 17.80
C PRO A 47 25.74 36.36 17.03
N ALA A 48 24.54 36.79 17.50
CA ALA A 48 23.93 37.00 18.84
C ALA A 48 22.37 36.85 18.89
N LEU A 49 21.63 37.79 19.52
CA LEU A 49 20.34 37.52 20.22
C LEU A 49 19.22 38.61 20.10
N THR A 50 17.97 38.14 20.26
CA THR A 50 16.74 38.74 20.89
C THR A 50 16.07 40.05 20.41
N PHE A 51 14.89 39.87 19.76
CA PHE A 51 13.51 40.12 20.25
C PHE A 51 12.89 41.55 20.50
N ASP A 52 11.68 41.69 19.93
CA ASP A 52 10.48 42.55 20.15
C ASP A 52 10.47 44.10 20.23
N GLU A 53 9.40 44.62 19.58
CA GLU A 53 8.63 45.90 19.64
C GLU A 53 9.26 47.23 20.15
N PRO A 54 8.85 48.37 19.55
CA PRO A 54 7.71 49.10 20.12
C PRO A 54 6.77 49.80 19.11
N SER A 55 5.58 50.14 19.60
CA SER A 55 4.72 51.18 19.04
C SER A 55 4.91 52.53 19.78
N PHE A 56 4.69 53.65 19.05
CA PHE A 56 4.57 55.05 19.52
C PHE A 56 5.20 55.50 20.85
N GLU A 57 6.23 56.37 20.79
CA GLU A 57 6.27 57.60 21.62
C GLU A 57 7.22 58.70 21.06
N ILE A 58 7.50 59.76 21.84
CA ILE A 58 7.72 61.15 21.36
C ILE A 58 8.90 61.87 22.08
N ARG A 59 9.50 62.91 21.43
CA ARG A 59 10.49 63.94 21.92
C ARG A 59 11.97 63.50 22.08
N PRO A 60 12.97 64.43 22.24
CA PRO A 60 12.98 65.89 21.97
C PRO A 60 14.24 66.49 21.24
N ALA A 61 13.99 67.58 20.48
CA ALA A 61 14.76 68.83 20.30
C ALA A 61 16.32 68.95 20.38
N ALA A 62 16.91 69.42 19.27
CA ALA A 62 17.96 70.47 19.14
C ALA A 62 17.94 70.98 17.66
N ASP A 63 18.21 72.23 17.27
CA ASP A 63 18.47 73.50 17.98
C ASP A 63 17.84 74.70 17.18
N ARG A 64 17.91 75.94 17.70
CA ARG A 64 17.21 77.17 17.24
C ARG A 64 18.07 78.07 16.30
N PRO A 65 17.51 79.03 15.51
CA PRO A 65 16.74 80.22 15.95
C PRO A 65 15.35 80.39 15.28
N VAL A 66 14.25 80.75 15.95
CA VAL A 66 13.92 82.01 16.69
C VAL A 66 13.51 83.18 15.78
N PHE A 67 12.20 83.46 15.71
CA PHE A 67 11.59 84.60 16.42
C PHE A 67 10.13 84.28 16.82
N GLU A 68 9.66 84.91 17.90
CA GLU A 68 8.39 84.72 18.66
C GLU A 68 8.14 86.03 19.45
N PRO A 69 7.03 86.25 20.19
CA PRO A 69 5.85 85.40 20.48
C PRO A 69 4.55 86.02 19.85
N MET A 70 3.28 85.98 20.31
CA MET A 70 2.58 85.66 21.59
C MET A 70 1.13 85.13 21.41
N ASN A 71 0.73 84.32 22.39
CA ASN A 71 -0.56 84.18 23.11
C ASN A 71 -1.95 84.39 22.45
N GLU A 72 -2.83 83.44 22.78
CA GLU A 72 -4.31 83.48 22.80
C GLU A 72 -4.83 84.32 24.03
N PRO A 73 -6.10 84.24 24.51
CA PRO A 73 -7.43 83.98 23.90
C PRO A 73 -8.52 85.02 24.32
N GLN A 74 -9.39 85.56 23.43
CA GLN A 74 -10.62 86.33 23.81
C GLN A 74 -11.52 86.62 22.55
N PRO A 75 -12.84 87.00 22.67
CA PRO A 75 -13.85 86.48 21.72
C PRO A 75 -14.71 87.54 20.94
N PRO A 76 -16.08 87.55 20.85
CA PRO A 76 -17.03 89.19 19.85
C PRO A 76 -16.31 90.57 19.83
N ARG A 77 -16.64 91.46 18.89
CA ARG A 77 -17.98 91.84 18.39
C ARG A 77 -18.10 92.01 16.86
N ARG A 78 -19.36 92.14 16.38
CA ARG A 78 -19.72 92.80 15.10
C ARG A 78 -19.09 94.20 15.00
N PRO A 79 -18.76 94.64 13.77
CA PRO A 79 -19.52 95.72 13.15
C PRO A 79 -20.59 95.11 12.21
N ALA A 80 -21.90 95.32 12.34
CA ALA A 80 -22.71 96.54 12.55
C ALA A 80 -22.89 97.32 11.23
N ASN A 81 -24.15 97.46 10.79
CA ASN A 81 -24.60 97.93 9.47
C ASN A 81 -24.19 96.97 8.32
N ASP A 82 -24.79 95.79 8.12
CA ASP A 82 -26.22 95.39 8.14
C ASP A 82 -27.00 95.75 6.84
N ASP A 83 -28.20 95.17 6.66
CA ASP A 83 -29.15 95.35 5.54
C ASP A 83 -28.84 94.65 4.18
N ARG A 84 -28.73 93.31 4.15
CA ARG A 84 -29.41 92.44 3.14
C ARG A 84 -29.21 90.93 3.34
N GLU A 85 -29.90 90.36 4.31
CA GLU A 85 -30.20 88.92 4.37
C GLU A 85 -31.25 88.54 3.31
N THR A 86 -30.84 88.10 2.10
CA THR A 86 -31.70 87.29 1.20
C THR A 86 -30.92 86.66 0.02
N ILE A 87 -31.57 85.74 -0.72
CA ILE A 87 -31.14 85.11 -1.98
C ILE A 87 -29.95 84.14 -1.89
N GLY A 88 -28.76 84.53 -1.43
CA GLY A 88 -27.61 83.60 -1.36
C GLY A 88 -27.85 82.44 -0.39
N GLN A 89 -28.60 82.74 0.65
CA GLN A 89 -29.04 81.83 1.71
C GLN A 89 -30.29 81.03 1.35
N LEU A 90 -31.12 81.58 0.46
CA LEU A 90 -32.02 80.79 -0.36
C LEU A 90 -31.17 79.83 -1.22
N LEU A 91 -30.39 80.23 -2.22
CA LEU A 91 -29.65 79.29 -3.10
C LEU A 91 -28.76 78.22 -2.41
N GLN A 92 -28.19 78.47 -1.23
CA GLN A 92 -27.61 77.43 -0.35
C GLN A 92 -28.65 76.44 0.22
N ALA A 93 -29.84 76.45 -0.36
CA ALA A 93 -31.08 75.76 -0.06
C ALA A 93 -31.89 75.27 -1.32
N LEU A 94 -31.31 75.27 -2.54
CA LEU A 94 -31.93 74.66 -3.76
C LEU A 94 -31.12 73.55 -4.51
N GLN A 95 -30.15 72.92 -3.85
CA GLN A 95 -28.93 72.31 -4.47
C GLN A 95 -28.36 70.99 -3.82
N LYS A 96 -28.33 70.87 -2.47
CA LYS A 96 -28.24 69.62 -1.66
C LYS A 96 -29.70 69.12 -1.57
N GLY A 97 -30.27 69.01 -2.77
CA GLY A 97 -31.68 69.09 -3.14
C GLY A 97 -31.89 68.52 -4.54
N ARG A 98 -31.00 67.60 -4.93
CA ARG A 98 -30.90 67.02 -6.25
C ARG A 98 -31.82 65.82 -6.34
N PRO A 99 -32.60 65.72 -7.42
CA PRO A 99 -33.10 64.50 -8.04
C PRO A 99 -32.03 63.43 -8.27
N ALA A 100 -31.58 62.88 -7.15
CA ALA A 100 -30.88 61.63 -7.09
C ALA A 100 -31.83 60.55 -7.64
N ARG A 101 -31.21 59.46 -8.03
CA ARG A 101 -31.59 58.78 -9.25
C ARG A 101 -32.51 57.63 -8.89
N SER A 102 -33.84 57.79 -8.81
CA SER A 102 -34.75 56.62 -8.66
C SER A 102 -35.46 56.22 -9.93
N PHE A 103 -36.41 57.00 -10.40
CA PHE A 103 -37.47 56.30 -11.14
C PHE A 103 -36.97 55.62 -12.44
N TYR A 104 -36.03 56.22 -13.19
CA TYR A 104 -35.53 55.71 -14.49
C TYR A 104 -34.92 54.30 -14.46
N ARG A 105 -34.56 53.74 -13.29
CA ARG A 105 -34.07 52.34 -13.23
C ARG A 105 -34.70 51.44 -12.15
N LEU A 106 -35.65 51.94 -11.34
CA LEU A 106 -36.74 51.07 -10.86
C LEU A 106 -37.47 50.53 -12.10
N ALA A 107 -37.57 51.38 -13.12
CA ALA A 107 -37.87 50.99 -14.49
C ALA A 107 -36.88 50.01 -15.17
N THR A 108 -35.64 49.78 -14.72
CA THR A 108 -34.79 48.68 -15.24
C THR A 108 -35.12 47.35 -14.57
N ILE A 109 -35.58 47.31 -13.32
CA ILE A 109 -36.20 46.08 -12.80
C ILE A 109 -37.55 45.78 -13.42
N PHE A 110 -38.30 46.79 -13.81
CA PHE A 110 -39.48 46.57 -14.62
C PHE A 110 -39.17 46.34 -16.11
N ALA A 111 -37.99 46.68 -16.62
CA ALA A 111 -37.52 46.26 -17.94
C ALA A 111 -36.88 44.85 -17.99
N ALA A 112 -36.01 44.50 -17.04
CA ALA A 112 -35.12 43.33 -17.11
C ALA A 112 -35.88 42.00 -17.08
N VAL A 113 -36.72 41.76 -16.06
CA VAL A 113 -37.71 40.68 -16.10
C VAL A 113 -39.10 41.29 -16.37
N TRP A 114 -39.13 42.09 -17.44
CA TRP A 114 -40.18 42.07 -18.45
C TRP A 114 -39.62 41.45 -19.74
N THR A 115 -38.48 41.94 -20.23
CA THR A 115 -37.76 41.39 -21.39
C THR A 115 -37.39 39.92 -21.21
N LEU A 116 -36.95 39.48 -20.03
CA LEU A 116 -36.72 38.06 -19.72
C LEU A 116 -38.02 37.23 -19.67
N GLY A 117 -39.14 37.83 -19.25
CA GLY A 117 -40.46 37.19 -19.28
C GLY A 117 -41.00 37.01 -20.71
N CYS A 118 -40.85 38.04 -21.55
CA CYS A 118 -41.10 37.96 -22.99
C CYS A 118 -40.12 36.99 -23.69
N GLY A 119 -38.86 36.91 -23.24
CA GLY A 119 -37.87 35.93 -23.70
C GLY A 119 -38.31 34.49 -23.42
N LEU A 120 -38.69 34.19 -22.17
CA LEU A 120 -39.24 32.88 -21.80
C LEU A 120 -40.52 32.54 -22.58
N LEU A 121 -41.42 33.50 -22.81
CA LEU A 121 -42.62 33.28 -23.64
C LEU A 121 -42.27 33.02 -25.11
N THR A 122 -41.34 33.77 -25.71
CA THR A 122 -40.91 33.54 -27.11
C THR A 122 -40.20 32.20 -27.28
N PHE A 123 -39.45 31.74 -26.28
CA PHE A 123 -38.87 30.40 -26.25
C PHE A 123 -39.94 29.30 -26.12
N GLY A 124 -40.90 29.46 -25.21
CA GLY A 124 -41.99 28.49 -25.01
C GLY A 124 -42.93 28.33 -26.22
N PHE A 125 -43.14 29.41 -27.00
CA PHE A 125 -43.97 29.39 -28.20
C PHE A 125 -43.19 29.32 -29.53
N LEU A 126 -41.87 29.02 -29.48
CA LEU A 126 -40.99 29.02 -30.66
C LEU A 126 -41.51 28.17 -31.84
N PRO A 127 -42.05 26.95 -31.66
CA PRO A 127 -42.53 26.14 -32.79
C PRO A 127 -43.77 26.75 -33.47
N ALA A 128 -44.67 27.35 -32.69
CA ALA A 128 -45.86 28.04 -33.21
C ALA A 128 -45.49 29.33 -33.95
N LEU A 129 -44.48 30.07 -33.45
CA LEU A 129 -43.90 31.22 -34.13
C LEU A 129 -43.26 30.86 -35.46
N GLN A 130 -42.47 29.78 -35.51
CA GLN A 130 -41.87 29.29 -36.76
C GLN A 130 -42.93 28.91 -37.81
N ALA A 131 -44.00 28.21 -37.39
CA ALA A 131 -45.12 27.87 -38.27
C ALA A 131 -45.86 29.11 -38.80
N ALA A 132 -46.05 30.14 -37.97
CA ALA A 132 -46.71 31.39 -38.37
C ALA A 132 -45.83 32.29 -39.27
N ILE A 133 -44.52 32.32 -39.02
CA ILE A 133 -43.54 33.06 -39.84
C ILE A 133 -43.44 32.49 -41.26
N GLY A 134 -43.71 31.19 -41.45
CA GLY A 134 -43.81 30.57 -42.77
C GLY A 134 -44.92 31.10 -43.67
N GLN A 135 -45.92 31.82 -43.13
CA GLN A 135 -47.07 32.33 -43.90
C GLN A 135 -46.85 33.76 -44.46
N GLY A 136 -45.74 33.95 -45.18
CA GLY A 136 -45.49 35.13 -46.01
C GLY A 136 -45.59 36.47 -45.26
N SER A 137 -46.36 37.42 -45.82
CA SER A 137 -46.47 38.79 -45.28
C SER A 137 -47.08 38.87 -43.88
N ALA A 138 -47.85 37.87 -43.44
CA ALA A 138 -48.36 37.81 -42.08
C ALA A 138 -47.23 37.61 -41.04
N GLY A 139 -46.22 36.80 -41.37
CA GLY A 139 -45.06 36.55 -40.51
C GLY A 139 -44.29 37.82 -40.14
N VAL A 140 -44.19 38.77 -41.08
CA VAL A 140 -43.52 40.06 -40.86
C VAL A 140 -44.30 40.93 -39.86
N MET A 141 -45.63 40.95 -39.94
CA MET A 141 -46.46 41.67 -38.96
C MET A 141 -46.43 41.03 -37.57
N ILE A 142 -46.32 39.70 -37.48
CA ILE A 142 -46.15 38.98 -36.21
C ILE A 142 -44.81 39.34 -35.57
N LEU A 143 -43.71 39.35 -36.34
CA LEU A 143 -42.38 39.76 -35.87
C LEU A 143 -42.34 41.24 -35.43
N ALA A 144 -42.98 42.13 -36.20
CA ALA A 144 -43.10 43.55 -35.84
C ALA A 144 -43.94 43.75 -34.56
N GLY A 145 -45.03 43.01 -34.39
CA GLY A 145 -45.83 42.98 -33.17
C GLY A 145 -45.06 42.48 -31.95
N LEU A 146 -44.21 41.45 -32.13
CA LEU A 146 -43.34 40.95 -31.07
C LEU A 146 -42.28 41.97 -30.65
N ALA A 147 -41.64 42.65 -31.62
CA ALA A 147 -40.70 43.73 -31.33
C ALA A 147 -41.39 44.89 -30.57
N ALA A 148 -42.61 45.27 -30.96
CA ALA A 148 -43.39 46.28 -30.25
C ALA A 148 -43.72 45.85 -28.81
N LEU A 149 -44.12 44.59 -28.59
CA LEU A 149 -44.37 44.02 -27.26
C LEU A 149 -43.12 44.00 -26.36
N PHE A 150 -41.94 43.81 -26.95
CA PHE A 150 -40.67 43.77 -26.22
C PHE A 150 -40.20 45.18 -25.82
N PHE A 151 -40.24 46.15 -26.73
CA PHE A 151 -39.64 47.48 -26.52
C PHE A 151 -40.60 48.55 -25.98
N ALA A 152 -41.90 48.53 -26.34
CA ALA A 152 -42.82 49.58 -25.91
C ALA A 152 -43.03 49.63 -24.38
N PRO A 153 -43.17 48.51 -23.65
CA PRO A 153 -43.29 48.54 -22.19
C PRO A 153 -41.99 49.00 -21.50
N VAL A 154 -40.82 48.63 -22.03
CA VAL A 154 -39.51 49.09 -21.55
C VAL A 154 -39.40 50.61 -21.66
N LEU A 155 -39.75 51.18 -22.81
CA LEU A 155 -39.83 52.62 -23.02
C LEU A 155 -40.86 53.27 -22.10
N LEU A 156 -42.02 52.65 -21.88
CA LEU A 156 -43.07 53.15 -20.98
C LEU A 156 -42.60 53.21 -19.52
N PHE A 157 -41.89 52.20 -19.01
CA PHE A 157 -41.34 52.24 -17.65
C PHE A 157 -40.34 53.40 -17.50
N TYR A 158 -39.44 53.59 -18.47
CA TYR A 158 -38.51 54.72 -18.51
C TYR A 158 -39.21 56.09 -18.66
N PHE A 159 -40.33 56.14 -19.40
CA PHE A 159 -41.13 57.35 -19.60
C PHE A 159 -41.89 57.75 -18.32
N VAL A 160 -42.63 56.83 -17.71
CA VAL A 160 -43.29 57.01 -16.39
C VAL A 160 -42.28 57.45 -15.35
N ALA A 161 -41.09 56.85 -15.39
CA ALA A 161 -39.99 57.24 -14.54
C ALA A 161 -39.47 58.68 -14.76
N SER A 162 -39.35 59.12 -16.01
CA SER A 162 -38.98 60.50 -16.33
C SER A 162 -40.02 61.51 -15.81
N ILE A 163 -41.31 61.15 -15.86
CA ILE A 163 -42.41 61.95 -15.33
C ILE A 163 -42.38 61.97 -13.80
N ALA A 164 -42.14 60.83 -13.13
CA ALA A 164 -42.06 60.78 -11.67
C ALA A 164 -40.87 61.61 -11.13
N TRP A 165 -39.73 61.57 -11.82
CA TRP A 165 -38.53 62.36 -11.50
C TRP A 165 -38.79 63.87 -11.67
N ARG A 166 -39.35 64.27 -12.82
CA ARG A 166 -39.70 65.66 -13.14
C ARG A 166 -40.88 66.20 -12.31
N GLY A 167 -41.77 65.33 -11.84
CA GLY A 167 -42.88 65.66 -10.94
C GLY A 167 -42.41 66.00 -9.51
N GLN A 168 -41.39 65.30 -9.00
CA GLN A 168 -40.75 65.69 -7.73
C GLN A 168 -39.96 67.00 -7.86
N GLU A 169 -39.35 67.23 -9.02
CA GLU A 169 -38.66 68.49 -9.33
C GLU A 169 -39.63 69.68 -9.27
N LEU A 170 -40.77 69.60 -9.95
CA LEU A 170 -41.86 70.58 -9.90
C LEU A 170 -42.43 70.78 -8.48
N ARG A 171 -42.53 69.72 -7.66
CA ARG A 171 -43.15 69.79 -6.32
C ARG A 171 -42.42 70.74 -5.38
N MET A 172 -41.08 70.79 -5.43
CA MET A 172 -40.25 71.74 -4.67
C MET A 172 -39.88 72.98 -5.52
N ILE A 173 -40.51 73.21 -6.68
CA ILE A 173 -40.55 74.55 -7.30
C ILE A 173 -41.83 75.27 -6.85
N ALA A 174 -42.92 74.51 -6.66
CA ALA A 174 -44.18 75.02 -6.12
C ALA A 174 -44.08 75.48 -4.65
N GLN A 175 -43.13 74.93 -3.87
CA GLN A 175 -42.89 75.38 -2.49
C GLN A 175 -42.19 76.76 -2.47
N ALA A 176 -41.09 76.94 -3.22
CA ALA A 176 -40.37 78.22 -3.32
C ALA A 176 -41.24 79.39 -3.82
N MET A 177 -42.22 79.13 -4.70
CA MET A 177 -43.20 80.13 -5.12
C MET A 177 -44.07 80.67 -3.97
N SER A 178 -44.23 79.93 -2.87
CA SER A 178 -44.98 80.38 -1.70
C SER A 178 -44.32 81.54 -0.95
N GLN A 179 -42.99 81.70 -1.03
CA GLN A 179 -42.29 82.83 -0.39
C GLN A 179 -42.34 84.10 -1.24
N VAL A 180 -42.44 83.99 -2.57
CA VAL A 180 -42.55 85.16 -3.47
C VAL A 180 -43.92 85.83 -3.36
N ALA A 181 -44.99 85.05 -3.14
CA ALA A 181 -46.36 85.55 -3.00
C ALA A 181 -46.56 86.53 -1.82
N ILE A 182 -45.65 86.56 -0.84
CA ILE A 182 -45.76 87.41 0.37
C ILE A 182 -45.16 88.81 0.15
N ARG A 183 -44.35 89.04 -0.90
CA ARG A 183 -43.76 90.37 -1.20
C ARG A 183 -44.68 91.31 -2.01
N PHE A 184 -45.99 91.03 -2.08
CA PHE A 184 -46.99 91.85 -2.78
C PHE A 184 -47.87 92.71 -1.83
N SER A 185 -47.32 93.14 -0.68
CA SER A 185 -48.09 93.71 0.44
C SER A 185 -47.50 95.00 1.06
N GLU A 186 -47.38 96.06 0.25
CA GLU A 186 -47.52 97.49 0.67
C GLU A 186 -46.57 98.07 1.77
N PRO A 187 -46.64 99.37 2.14
CA PRO A 187 -47.38 100.50 1.55
C PRO A 187 -46.51 101.71 1.10
N GLU A 188 -47.19 102.74 0.59
CA GLU A 188 -46.68 104.10 0.29
C GLU A 188 -46.38 104.93 1.57
N GLY A 189 -45.81 106.14 1.43
CA GLY A 189 -45.59 107.00 2.60
C GLY A 189 -45.01 108.43 2.43
N ALA A 190 -45.22 109.14 1.32
CA ALA A 190 -44.75 110.54 1.18
C ALA A 190 -45.56 111.40 0.17
N THR A 191 -46.84 111.63 0.45
CA THR A 191 -47.76 112.42 -0.38
C THR A 191 -47.60 113.93 -0.15
N SER A 192 -47.70 114.77 -1.20
CA SER A 192 -48.83 115.70 -1.37
C SER A 192 -48.80 116.50 -2.69
N ASP A 193 -49.98 117.00 -3.07
CA ASP A 193 -50.23 118.19 -3.90
C ASP A 193 -49.67 118.20 -5.33
N SER A 194 -50.16 117.24 -6.10
CA SER A 194 -50.41 117.42 -7.53
C SER A 194 -51.55 118.42 -7.79
N MET A 195 -51.80 118.72 -9.07
CA MET A 195 -53.07 119.26 -9.59
C MET A 195 -53.43 120.72 -9.25
N VAL A 196 -52.79 121.67 -9.95
CA VAL A 196 -53.48 122.74 -10.73
C VAL A 196 -52.51 123.35 -11.77
N THR A 197 -53.03 124.07 -12.77
CA THR A 197 -52.28 124.74 -13.88
C THR A 197 -51.35 123.88 -14.76
N VAL A 198 -51.74 122.62 -15.00
CA VAL A 198 -51.30 121.77 -16.13
C VAL A 198 -51.31 122.49 -17.50
N GLY A 199 -52.08 123.56 -17.65
CA GLY A 199 -52.16 124.37 -18.88
C GLY A 199 -50.85 125.03 -19.37
N GLN A 200 -49.80 125.15 -18.56
CA GLN A 200 -48.46 125.56 -19.07
C GLN A 200 -47.58 124.38 -19.52
N ALA A 201 -47.89 123.14 -19.13
CA ALA A 201 -47.04 121.98 -19.42
C ALA A 201 -46.90 121.72 -20.93
N ILE A 202 -47.98 121.87 -21.71
CA ILE A 202 -48.01 121.58 -23.16
C ILE A 202 -46.94 122.36 -23.95
N ARG A 203 -46.57 123.58 -23.51
CA ARG A 203 -45.54 124.39 -24.18
C ARG A 203 -44.11 124.04 -23.77
N ARG A 204 -43.95 123.31 -22.65
CA ARG A 204 -42.67 122.79 -22.13
C ARG A 204 -42.41 121.37 -22.64
N GLU A 205 -43.45 120.58 -22.86
CA GLU A 205 -43.35 119.18 -23.30
C GLU A 205 -42.68 119.00 -24.66
N VAL A 206 -42.91 119.94 -25.60
CA VAL A 206 -42.25 119.91 -26.93
C VAL A 206 -40.74 120.18 -26.83
N ALA A 207 -40.30 120.98 -25.85
CA ALA A 207 -38.87 121.13 -25.55
C ALA A 207 -38.33 119.90 -24.81
N ALA A 208 -39.12 119.32 -23.91
CA ALA A 208 -38.79 118.10 -23.18
C ALA A 208 -38.71 116.85 -24.09
N MET A 209 -39.36 116.83 -25.26
CA MET A 209 -39.16 115.77 -26.26
C MET A 209 -37.76 115.80 -26.89
N GLY A 210 -37.14 116.97 -27.07
CA GLY A 210 -35.75 117.08 -27.55
C GLY A 210 -34.76 116.54 -26.52
N ASP A 211 -34.82 117.11 -25.31
CA ASP A 211 -34.06 116.68 -24.13
C ASP A 211 -34.37 115.21 -23.74
N GLY A 212 -35.56 114.71 -24.09
CA GLY A 212 -35.97 113.31 -23.95
C GLY A 212 -35.33 112.35 -24.95
N VAL A 213 -35.05 112.78 -26.19
CA VAL A 213 -34.28 111.99 -27.16
C VAL A 213 -32.80 111.95 -26.76
N GLU A 214 -32.22 113.08 -26.34
CA GLU A 214 -30.85 113.11 -25.84
C GLU A 214 -30.70 112.27 -24.56
N ARG A 215 -31.69 112.29 -23.66
CA ARG A 215 -31.73 111.41 -22.47
C ARG A 215 -32.03 109.95 -22.80
N ALA A 216 -32.71 109.65 -23.91
CA ALA A 216 -32.87 108.28 -24.41
C ALA A 216 -31.56 107.74 -25.02
N ILE A 217 -30.78 108.59 -25.70
CA ILE A 217 -29.44 108.25 -26.19
C ILE A 217 -28.47 108.09 -25.01
N ALA A 218 -28.54 108.95 -24.00
CA ALA A 218 -27.80 108.77 -22.75
C ALA A 218 -28.14 107.43 -22.07
N ARG A 219 -29.43 107.08 -21.97
CA ARG A 219 -29.86 105.76 -21.47
C ARG A 219 -29.46 104.60 -22.36
N ALA A 220 -29.34 104.80 -23.68
CA ALA A 220 -28.79 103.78 -24.57
C ALA A 220 -27.29 103.57 -24.30
N GLY A 221 -26.53 104.63 -24.00
CA GLY A 221 -25.14 104.54 -23.54
C GLY A 221 -24.98 103.97 -22.11
N GLU A 222 -25.92 104.26 -21.20
CA GLU A 222 -26.01 103.61 -19.89
C GLU A 222 -26.32 102.11 -20.04
N LEU A 223 -27.18 101.73 -20.99
CA LEU A 223 -27.47 100.33 -21.31
C LEU A 223 -26.32 99.65 -22.06
N GLU A 224 -25.60 100.35 -22.94
CA GLU A 224 -24.41 99.83 -23.62
C GLU A 224 -23.27 99.62 -22.61
N THR A 225 -23.07 100.53 -21.66
CA THR A 225 -22.12 100.34 -20.55
C THR A 225 -22.60 99.32 -19.52
N LEU A 226 -23.91 99.17 -19.29
CA LEU A 226 -24.44 98.08 -18.45
C LEU A 226 -24.26 96.72 -19.12
N VAL A 227 -24.56 96.60 -20.42
CA VAL A 227 -24.32 95.37 -21.20
C VAL A 227 -22.82 95.10 -21.33
N ALA A 228 -21.96 96.11 -21.50
CA ALA A 228 -20.52 95.93 -21.50
C ALA A 228 -19.99 95.51 -20.12
N ASN A 229 -20.54 96.04 -19.02
CA ASN A 229 -20.21 95.61 -17.66
C ASN A 229 -20.71 94.19 -17.37
N GLU A 230 -21.90 93.82 -17.85
CA GLU A 230 -22.48 92.48 -17.67
C GLU A 230 -21.77 91.44 -18.57
N VAL A 231 -21.37 91.81 -19.79
CA VAL A 231 -20.48 91.01 -20.64
C VAL A 231 -19.10 90.90 -20.00
N ALA A 232 -18.52 91.97 -19.45
CA ALA A 232 -17.26 91.88 -18.71
C ALA A 232 -17.39 91.08 -17.39
N ALA A 233 -18.57 91.05 -16.76
CA ALA A 233 -18.87 90.16 -15.64
C ALA A 233 -19.01 88.70 -16.11
N LEU A 234 -19.62 88.48 -17.27
CA LEU A 234 -19.76 87.17 -17.90
C LEU A 234 -18.41 86.61 -18.39
N GLU A 235 -17.56 87.43 -19.01
CA GLU A 235 -16.17 87.08 -19.36
C GLU A 235 -15.34 86.79 -18.11
N ARG A 236 -15.51 87.57 -17.04
CA ARG A 236 -14.87 87.30 -15.74
C ARG A 236 -15.39 86.01 -15.11
N ALA A 237 -16.68 85.70 -15.26
CA ALA A 237 -17.26 84.44 -14.81
C ALA A 237 -16.86 83.25 -15.70
N TYR A 238 -16.66 83.44 -17.01
CA TYR A 238 -16.15 82.40 -17.91
C TYR A 238 -14.66 82.13 -17.70
N THR A 239 -13.85 83.16 -17.44
CA THR A 239 -12.43 82.98 -17.09
C THR A 239 -12.26 82.40 -15.69
N ASP A 240 -13.08 82.77 -14.69
CA ASP A 240 -13.10 82.07 -13.39
C ASP A 240 -13.58 80.62 -13.52
N ASN A 241 -14.60 80.34 -14.34
CA ASN A 241 -15.00 78.97 -14.65
C ASN A 241 -13.91 78.20 -15.42
N GLU A 242 -13.15 78.84 -16.31
CA GLU A 242 -12.01 78.19 -16.98
C GLU A 242 -10.91 77.87 -15.97
N VAL A 243 -10.55 78.80 -15.09
CA VAL A 243 -9.58 78.57 -14.01
C VAL A 243 -10.06 77.44 -13.09
N ARG A 244 -11.35 77.41 -12.72
CA ARG A 244 -11.98 76.33 -11.93
C ARG A 244 -11.97 74.99 -12.67
N ILE A 245 -12.22 74.97 -13.98
CA ILE A 245 -12.18 73.75 -14.79
C ILE A 245 -10.74 73.25 -14.95
N ARG A 246 -9.76 74.15 -15.15
CA ARG A 246 -8.33 73.82 -15.15
C ARG A 246 -7.89 73.26 -13.79
N ALA A 247 -8.32 73.86 -12.68
CA ALA A 247 -8.07 73.35 -11.33
C ALA A 247 -8.69 71.95 -11.13
N LEU A 248 -9.96 71.74 -11.51
CA LEU A 248 -10.60 70.43 -11.43
C LEU A 248 -9.94 69.38 -12.35
N LEU A 249 -9.46 69.76 -13.53
CA LEU A 249 -8.69 68.88 -14.41
C LEU A 249 -7.33 68.54 -13.81
N GLN A 250 -6.69 69.48 -13.10
CA GLN A 250 -5.45 69.25 -12.37
C GLN A 250 -5.67 68.35 -11.14
N ASP A 251 -6.75 68.54 -10.38
CA ASP A 251 -7.16 67.64 -9.28
C ASP A 251 -7.45 66.23 -9.80
N ILE A 252 -8.14 66.10 -10.94
CA ILE A 252 -8.39 64.81 -11.61
C ILE A 252 -7.08 64.19 -12.10
N ALA A 253 -6.13 64.98 -12.61
CA ALA A 253 -4.80 64.49 -12.98
C ALA A 253 -4.03 63.98 -11.75
N HIS A 254 -4.04 64.73 -10.63
CA HIS A 254 -3.44 64.29 -9.37
C HIS A 254 -4.13 63.03 -8.81
N GLN A 255 -5.47 62.93 -8.89
CA GLN A 255 -6.19 61.71 -8.50
C GLN A 255 -5.87 60.52 -9.40
N ARG A 256 -5.76 60.73 -10.72
CA ARG A 256 -5.30 59.70 -11.68
C ARG A 256 -3.88 59.24 -11.33
N ASP A 257 -2.97 60.16 -11.07
CA ASP A 257 -1.56 59.85 -10.83
C ASP A 257 -1.37 59.17 -9.47
N ASN A 258 -2.18 59.53 -8.47
CA ASN A 258 -2.29 58.79 -7.21
C ASN A 258 -2.85 57.37 -7.41
N LEU A 259 -3.89 57.20 -8.24
CA LEU A 259 -4.45 55.87 -8.56
C LEU A 259 -3.46 55.01 -9.37
N VAL A 260 -2.69 55.60 -10.29
CA VAL A 260 -1.60 54.92 -11.00
C VAL A 260 -0.48 54.54 -10.04
N GLY A 261 -0.12 55.42 -9.10
CA GLY A 261 0.84 55.13 -8.03
C GLY A 261 0.38 53.98 -7.11
N GLN A 262 -0.90 53.97 -6.73
CA GLN A 262 -1.50 52.87 -5.95
C GLN A 262 -1.56 51.56 -6.76
N ALA A 263 -1.91 51.60 -8.04
CA ALA A 263 -1.90 50.44 -8.91
C ALA A 263 -0.48 49.88 -9.11
N GLU A 264 0.53 50.75 -9.23
CA GLU A 264 1.94 50.36 -9.30
C GLU A 264 2.43 49.79 -7.96
N GLN A 265 2.01 50.35 -6.82
CA GLN A 265 2.32 49.83 -5.49
C GLN A 265 1.70 48.44 -5.28
N VAL A 266 0.46 48.22 -5.73
CA VAL A 266 -0.20 46.90 -5.73
C VAL A 266 0.51 45.93 -6.69
N ARG A 267 0.90 46.37 -7.89
CA ARG A 267 1.68 45.56 -8.84
C ARG A 267 3.02 45.13 -8.25
N SER A 268 3.72 46.06 -7.59
CA SER A 268 4.98 45.81 -6.90
C SER A 268 4.80 44.83 -5.73
N ALA A 269 3.75 44.98 -4.92
CA ALA A 269 3.43 44.05 -3.83
C ALA A 269 3.10 42.63 -4.35
N ILE A 270 2.30 42.50 -5.41
CA ILE A 270 1.99 41.21 -6.05
C ILE A 270 3.26 40.59 -6.65
N SER A 271 4.12 41.39 -7.29
CA SER A 271 5.40 40.91 -7.81
C SER A 271 6.36 40.47 -6.68
N GLY A 272 6.34 41.13 -5.53
CA GLY A 272 7.06 40.73 -4.33
C GLY A 272 6.58 39.36 -3.83
N VAL A 273 5.28 39.22 -3.56
CA VAL A 273 4.67 37.95 -3.15
C VAL A 273 4.92 36.82 -4.18
N GLN A 274 4.98 37.12 -5.47
CA GLN A 274 5.32 36.12 -6.50
C GLN A 274 6.81 35.72 -6.48
N ILE A 275 7.71 36.62 -6.10
CA ILE A 275 9.14 36.30 -5.88
C ILE A 275 9.31 35.50 -4.59
N ASP A 276 8.68 35.94 -3.49
CA ASP A 276 8.68 35.27 -2.20
C ASP A 276 8.13 33.83 -2.33
N LEU A 277 6.98 33.65 -2.97
CA LEU A 277 6.39 32.32 -3.21
C LEU A 277 7.28 31.43 -4.08
N ARG A 278 8.01 31.97 -5.05
CA ARG A 278 8.99 31.21 -5.84
C ARG A 278 10.21 30.82 -4.99
N HIS A 279 10.63 31.67 -4.06
CA HIS A 279 11.71 31.37 -3.13
C HIS A 279 11.29 30.31 -2.11
N ASP A 280 10.12 30.45 -1.49
CA ASP A 280 9.56 29.46 -0.56
C ASP A 280 9.35 28.10 -1.25
N ILE A 281 8.83 28.06 -2.49
CA ILE A 281 8.71 26.81 -3.27
C ILE A 281 10.09 26.21 -3.55
N ALA A 282 11.12 27.02 -3.86
CA ALA A 282 12.47 26.52 -4.08
C ALA A 282 13.10 25.96 -2.79
N LEU A 283 12.95 26.66 -1.66
CA LEU A 283 13.41 26.20 -0.35
C LEU A 283 12.71 24.91 0.08
N ILE A 284 11.40 24.80 -0.10
CA ILE A 284 10.63 23.58 0.19
C ILE A 284 11.04 22.44 -0.76
N SER A 285 11.31 22.71 -2.03
CA SER A 285 11.75 21.69 -2.99
C SER A 285 13.14 21.14 -2.65
N ASP A 286 14.09 22.01 -2.31
CA ASP A 286 15.45 21.66 -1.88
C ASP A 286 15.42 20.88 -0.55
N ALA A 287 14.60 21.33 0.40
CA ALA A 287 14.46 20.68 1.70
C ALA A 287 13.73 19.32 1.61
N ILE A 288 12.75 19.15 0.70
CA ILE A 288 12.16 17.84 0.34
C ILE A 288 13.23 16.94 -0.30
N ALA A 289 14.00 17.44 -1.28
CA ALA A 289 15.05 16.66 -1.94
C ALA A 289 16.12 16.17 -0.96
N SER A 290 16.57 17.05 -0.06
CA SER A 290 17.47 16.71 1.05
C SER A 290 16.87 15.66 2.00
N ARG A 291 15.54 15.59 2.14
CA ARG A 291 14.88 14.63 3.02
C ARG A 291 14.67 13.27 2.36
N VAL A 292 14.41 13.27 1.05
CA VAL A 292 14.41 12.06 0.23
C VAL A 292 15.80 11.41 0.30
N ASP A 293 16.87 12.15 0.01
CA ASP A 293 18.27 11.70 0.15
C ASP A 293 18.66 11.22 1.58
N GLU A 294 18.09 11.80 2.63
CA GLU A 294 18.25 11.29 4.01
C GLU A 294 17.61 9.89 4.19
N VAL A 295 16.41 9.68 3.64
CA VAL A 295 15.73 8.38 3.70
C VAL A 295 16.34 7.36 2.73
N ALA A 296 16.89 7.79 1.58
CA ALA A 296 17.74 6.95 0.71
C ALA A 296 18.86 6.26 1.49
N LYS A 297 19.59 7.05 2.29
CA LYS A 297 20.70 6.57 3.10
C LYS A 297 20.23 5.72 4.28
N SER A 298 19.10 6.08 4.90
CA SER A 298 18.48 5.29 5.97
C SER A 298 18.02 3.91 5.50
N ILE A 299 17.32 3.82 4.36
CA ILE A 299 16.86 2.55 3.77
C ILE A 299 18.05 1.72 3.29
N THR A 300 19.03 2.33 2.61
CA THR A 300 20.23 1.62 2.14
C THR A 300 21.02 1.03 3.31
N GLY A 301 21.26 1.81 4.38
CA GLY A 301 21.94 1.35 5.58
C GLY A 301 21.18 0.23 6.31
N ALA A 302 19.85 0.35 6.44
CA ALA A 302 19.03 -0.69 7.06
C ALA A 302 18.96 -1.99 6.23
N LEU A 303 19.07 -1.90 4.90
CA LEU A 303 19.18 -3.06 4.02
C LEU A 303 20.57 -3.70 4.08
N GLU A 304 21.64 -2.91 4.17
CA GLU A 304 23.01 -3.41 4.35
C GLU A 304 23.19 -4.09 5.71
N GLU A 305 22.71 -3.47 6.80
CA GLU A 305 22.69 -4.03 8.15
C GLU A 305 21.91 -5.35 8.19
N ARG A 306 20.67 -5.39 7.67
CA ARG A 306 19.88 -6.62 7.61
C ARG A 306 20.50 -7.67 6.70
N GLY A 307 21.11 -7.27 5.59
CA GLY A 307 21.85 -8.16 4.69
C GLY A 307 23.00 -8.86 5.42
N ALA A 308 23.84 -8.09 6.12
CA ALA A 308 24.90 -8.62 6.97
C ALA A 308 24.36 -9.53 8.08
N HIS A 309 23.25 -9.14 8.74
CA HIS A 309 22.63 -9.94 9.80
C HIS A 309 22.05 -11.27 9.29
N ILE A 310 21.46 -11.29 8.09
CA ILE A 310 20.97 -12.49 7.41
C ILE A 310 22.13 -13.38 6.97
N THR A 311 23.19 -12.81 6.38
CA THR A 311 24.39 -13.56 6.00
C THR A 311 25.07 -14.19 7.22
N ALA A 312 25.19 -13.46 8.33
CA ALA A 312 25.71 -13.99 9.58
C ALA A 312 24.82 -15.08 10.19
N ALA A 313 23.49 -14.91 10.15
CA ALA A 313 22.55 -15.94 10.62
C ALA A 313 22.62 -17.22 9.77
N LEU A 314 22.70 -17.09 8.43
CA LEU A 314 22.86 -18.22 7.51
C LEU A 314 24.22 -18.91 7.65
N GLY A 315 25.31 -18.15 7.85
CA GLY A 315 26.63 -18.70 8.13
C GLY A 315 26.64 -19.53 9.42
N ASN A 316 26.19 -18.94 10.54
CA ASN A 316 26.06 -19.66 11.81
C ASN A 316 25.14 -20.88 11.71
N ALA A 317 24.02 -20.79 10.99
CA ALA A 317 23.12 -21.95 10.78
C ALA A 317 23.79 -23.04 9.93
N GLY A 318 24.56 -22.66 8.91
CA GLY A 318 25.38 -23.56 8.10
C GLY A 318 26.44 -24.28 8.92
N ASP A 319 27.23 -23.55 9.71
CA ASP A 319 28.29 -24.12 10.55
C ASP A 319 27.72 -25.05 11.63
N ASN A 320 26.64 -24.67 12.31
CA ASN A 320 25.95 -25.55 13.27
C ASN A 320 25.37 -26.81 12.60
N MET A 321 24.87 -26.70 11.36
CA MET A 321 24.38 -27.83 10.58
C MET A 321 25.53 -28.75 10.10
N ILE A 322 26.68 -28.19 9.70
CA ILE A 322 27.88 -28.95 9.36
C ILE A 322 28.40 -29.71 10.58
N LEU A 323 28.44 -29.07 11.76
CA LEU A 323 28.83 -29.72 13.02
C LEU A 323 27.85 -30.84 13.40
N ALA A 324 26.54 -30.58 13.38
CA ALA A 324 25.53 -31.58 13.72
C ALA A 324 25.45 -32.76 12.72
N LEU A 325 25.75 -32.52 11.45
CA LEU A 325 25.88 -33.58 10.43
C LEU A 325 27.20 -34.34 10.55
N GLY A 326 28.29 -33.69 10.96
CA GLY A 326 29.57 -34.33 11.27
C GLY A 326 29.49 -35.22 12.50
N GLU A 327 28.90 -34.72 13.59
CA GLU A 327 28.70 -35.45 14.85
C GLU A 327 27.77 -36.66 14.65
N ARG A 328 26.59 -36.47 14.03
CA ARG A 328 25.70 -37.60 13.67
C ARG A 328 26.30 -38.52 12.62
N GLY A 329 27.13 -38.01 11.71
CA GLY A 329 27.85 -38.81 10.73
C GLY A 329 28.84 -39.75 11.40
N GLY A 330 29.59 -39.25 12.39
CA GLY A 330 30.46 -40.05 13.26
C GLY A 330 29.66 -41.06 14.09
N GLU A 331 28.63 -40.61 14.82
CA GLU A 331 27.81 -41.50 15.66
C GLU A 331 27.15 -42.63 14.85
N LEU A 332 26.67 -42.34 13.63
CA LEU A 332 26.12 -43.36 12.74
C LEU A 332 27.21 -44.30 12.18
N LEU A 333 28.42 -43.80 11.92
CA LEU A 333 29.55 -44.63 11.51
C LEU A 333 29.96 -45.59 12.63
N ASP A 334 30.16 -45.08 13.85
CA ASP A 334 30.52 -45.85 15.04
C ASP A 334 29.47 -46.92 15.36
N ARG A 335 28.17 -46.54 15.34
CA ARG A 335 27.05 -47.47 15.51
C ARG A 335 26.98 -48.52 14.40
N LEU A 336 27.32 -48.17 13.15
CA LEU A 336 27.36 -49.13 12.04
C LEU A 336 28.57 -50.08 12.14
N GLU A 337 29.73 -49.59 12.59
CA GLU A 337 30.92 -50.43 12.81
C GLU A 337 30.70 -51.39 14.00
N GLU A 338 30.15 -50.91 15.11
CA GLU A 338 29.79 -51.75 16.26
C GLU A 338 28.72 -52.79 15.90
N ALA A 339 27.63 -52.38 15.24
CA ALA A 339 26.59 -53.30 14.78
C ALA A 339 27.10 -54.29 13.71
N SER A 340 28.03 -53.89 12.84
CA SER A 340 28.67 -54.78 11.86
C SER A 340 29.60 -55.79 12.53
N ALA A 341 30.40 -55.36 13.50
CA ALA A 341 31.24 -56.25 14.30
C ALA A 341 30.41 -57.25 15.10
N GLU A 342 29.33 -56.81 15.73
CA GLU A 342 28.46 -57.68 16.54
C GLU A 342 27.59 -58.61 15.68
N THR A 343 27.13 -58.15 14.51
CA THR A 343 26.51 -59.01 13.49
C THR A 343 27.51 -60.06 13.01
N THR A 344 28.77 -59.69 12.78
CA THR A 344 29.82 -60.63 12.35
C THR A 344 30.11 -61.68 13.43
N ARG A 345 30.19 -61.29 14.71
CA ARG A 345 30.32 -62.24 15.84
C ARG A 345 29.10 -63.17 15.92
N SER A 346 27.90 -62.60 15.86
CA SER A 346 26.64 -63.36 15.92
C SER A 346 26.50 -64.35 14.76
N VAL A 347 26.91 -63.96 13.55
CA VAL A 347 26.92 -64.84 12.37
C VAL A 347 27.98 -65.93 12.48
N LEU A 348 29.15 -65.65 13.08
CA LEU A 348 30.18 -66.67 13.33
C LEU A 348 29.72 -67.71 14.38
N ASP A 349 29.20 -67.27 15.53
CA ASP A 349 28.64 -68.17 16.56
C ASP A 349 27.43 -68.95 16.03
N ALA A 350 26.52 -68.31 15.29
CA ALA A 350 25.43 -68.99 14.62
C ALA A 350 25.92 -69.99 13.56
N SER A 351 27.01 -69.69 12.84
CA SER A 351 27.62 -70.59 11.84
C SER A 351 28.35 -71.77 12.48
N GLU A 352 29.02 -71.57 13.62
CA GLU A 352 29.65 -72.65 14.40
C GLU A 352 28.58 -73.56 15.01
N ARG A 353 27.49 -73.00 15.57
CA ARG A 353 26.33 -73.76 16.04
C ARG A 353 25.60 -74.48 14.90
N LEU A 354 25.40 -73.84 13.75
CA LEU A 354 24.82 -74.50 12.57
C LEU A 354 25.72 -75.61 12.06
N THR A 355 27.03 -75.41 12.00
CA THR A 355 27.98 -76.46 11.58
C THR A 355 27.97 -77.63 12.56
N THR A 356 27.94 -77.36 13.86
CA THR A 356 27.84 -78.39 14.91
C THR A 356 26.51 -79.14 14.85
N SER A 357 25.40 -78.41 14.71
CA SER A 357 24.05 -78.98 14.61
C SER A 357 23.84 -79.73 13.30
N LEU A 358 24.41 -79.28 12.19
CA LEU A 358 24.38 -79.99 10.91
C LEU A 358 25.27 -81.22 10.97
N ASN A 359 26.47 -81.16 11.55
CA ASN A 359 27.33 -82.34 11.65
C ASN A 359 26.70 -83.40 12.58
N PHE A 360 26.12 -83.00 13.72
CA PHE A 360 25.33 -83.90 14.57
C PHE A 360 24.09 -84.44 13.86
N LYS A 361 23.33 -83.58 13.17
CA LYS A 361 22.10 -84.00 12.48
C LYS A 361 22.41 -84.86 11.26
N THR A 362 23.46 -84.59 10.51
CA THR A 362 23.94 -85.41 9.39
C THR A 362 24.54 -86.73 9.88
N GLY A 363 25.21 -86.77 11.03
CA GLY A 363 25.57 -88.02 11.70
C GLY A 363 24.32 -88.84 12.02
N HIS A 364 23.43 -88.33 12.87
CA HIS A 364 22.19 -89.01 13.25
C HIS A 364 21.27 -89.33 12.05
N VAL A 365 21.28 -88.52 10.99
CA VAL A 365 20.52 -88.79 9.75
C VAL A 365 21.24 -89.78 8.84
N HIS A 366 22.57 -89.87 8.88
CA HIS A 366 23.31 -90.95 8.21
C HIS A 366 23.11 -92.27 8.95
N ASP A 367 23.16 -92.27 10.29
CA ASP A 367 22.88 -93.43 11.14
C ASP A 367 21.41 -93.86 10.96
N GLU A 368 20.44 -92.94 11.05
CA GLU A 368 19.04 -93.25 10.75
C GLU A 368 18.82 -93.59 9.27
N PHE A 369 19.61 -93.10 8.30
CA PHE A 369 19.54 -93.57 6.91
C PHE A 369 20.24 -94.91 6.71
N ALA A 370 21.18 -95.32 7.55
CA ALA A 370 21.77 -96.65 7.53
C ALA A 370 20.79 -97.64 8.15
N ASP A 371 20.30 -97.38 9.36
CA ASP A 371 19.23 -98.14 10.00
C ASP A 371 17.94 -98.11 9.18
N LEU A 372 17.60 -97.01 8.50
CA LEU A 372 16.44 -96.97 7.59
C LEU A 372 16.75 -97.63 6.26
N ALA A 373 17.98 -97.59 5.73
CA ALA A 373 18.32 -98.38 4.54
C ALA A 373 18.32 -99.88 4.84
N GLU A 374 18.73 -100.31 6.04
CA GLU A 374 18.62 -101.69 6.50
C GLU A 374 17.15 -102.05 6.78
N ARG A 375 16.42 -101.25 7.58
CA ARG A 375 14.96 -101.45 7.81
C ARG A 375 14.12 -101.30 6.55
N VAL A 376 14.56 -100.58 5.51
CA VAL A 376 13.90 -100.49 4.19
C VAL A 376 14.47 -101.50 3.22
N HIS A 377 15.64 -102.08 3.43
CA HIS A 377 16.07 -103.28 2.70
C HIS A 377 15.29 -104.49 3.21
N ASP A 378 15.13 -104.64 4.53
CA ASP A 378 14.28 -105.65 5.15
C ASP A 378 12.79 -105.40 4.89
N MET A 379 12.28 -104.17 5.08
CA MET A 379 10.91 -103.86 4.72
C MET A 379 10.69 -103.90 3.21
N LEU A 380 11.66 -103.63 2.33
CA LEU A 380 11.49 -103.90 0.90
C LEU A 380 11.69 -105.37 0.55
N ASN A 381 12.43 -106.18 1.30
CA ASN A 381 12.43 -107.63 1.08
C ASN A 381 11.06 -108.20 1.51
N GLU A 382 10.58 -107.88 2.72
CA GLU A 382 9.25 -108.26 3.21
C GLU A 382 8.11 -107.63 2.37
N ARG A 383 8.29 -106.41 1.84
CA ARG A 383 7.29 -105.74 0.97
C ARG A 383 7.48 -106.04 -0.51
N ILE A 384 8.61 -106.57 -0.95
CA ILE A 384 8.71 -107.26 -2.23
C ILE A 384 7.99 -108.60 -2.07
N ASP A 385 8.24 -109.39 -1.03
CA ASP A 385 7.48 -110.62 -0.77
C ASP A 385 5.96 -110.35 -0.61
N ARG A 386 5.59 -109.30 0.15
CA ARG A 386 4.19 -108.91 0.40
C ARG A 386 3.55 -108.17 -0.75
N THR A 387 4.25 -107.36 -1.54
CA THR A 387 3.67 -106.69 -2.72
C THR A 387 3.87 -107.51 -4.01
N ILE A 388 4.68 -108.57 -4.01
CA ILE A 388 4.47 -109.74 -4.88
C ILE A 388 3.08 -110.29 -4.52
N ALA A 389 2.82 -110.64 -3.26
CA ALA A 389 1.51 -111.17 -2.83
C ALA A 389 0.32 -110.18 -2.96
N GLU A 390 0.54 -108.86 -2.83
CA GLU A 390 -0.50 -107.83 -2.91
C GLU A 390 -0.67 -107.29 -4.35
N PHE A 391 0.34 -107.38 -5.22
CA PHE A 391 0.14 -107.16 -6.66
C PHE A 391 -0.45 -108.42 -7.34
N GLU A 392 -0.13 -109.62 -6.84
CA GLU A 392 -0.89 -110.86 -7.10
C GLU A 392 -2.38 -110.71 -6.76
N GLN A 393 -2.74 -109.87 -5.78
CA GLN A 393 -4.13 -109.68 -5.32
C GLN A 393 -4.85 -108.43 -5.87
N ARG A 394 -4.24 -107.24 -5.75
CA ARG A 394 -4.92 -105.94 -5.56
C ARG A 394 -4.76 -104.97 -6.74
N SER A 395 -4.56 -105.46 -7.96
CA SER A 395 -4.46 -104.62 -9.16
C SER A 395 -5.77 -103.79 -9.39
N ALA A 396 -5.86 -102.53 -8.87
CA ALA A 396 -7.09 -101.72 -8.55
C ALA A 396 -6.99 -100.13 -8.56
N VAL A 397 -7.77 -99.36 -7.73
CA VAL A 397 -8.22 -97.92 -7.93
C VAL A 397 -8.15 -96.89 -6.72
N ILE A 398 -8.67 -95.63 -6.85
CA ILE A 398 -8.40 -94.38 -6.02
C ILE A 398 -9.62 -93.37 -5.85
N VAL A 399 -9.55 -92.27 -5.03
CA VAL A 399 -10.62 -91.25 -4.66
C VAL A 399 -10.13 -89.80 -4.25
N ASP A 400 -11.03 -88.83 -3.87
CA ASP A 400 -10.93 -87.32 -3.96
C ASP A 400 -11.27 -86.43 -2.68
N GLY A 401 -11.28 -85.05 -2.75
CA GLY A 401 -11.68 -84.08 -1.66
C GLY A 401 -11.71 -82.52 -1.96
N ILE A 402 -12.25 -81.63 -1.07
CA ILE A 402 -12.47 -80.12 -1.29
C ILE A 402 -12.78 -79.21 -0.03
N SER A 403 -12.47 -77.88 0.02
CA SER A 403 -13.00 -76.83 0.99
C SER A 403 -12.62 -75.32 0.73
N GLU A 404 -13.30 -74.27 1.32
CA GLU A 404 -13.08 -72.77 1.09
C GLU A 404 -13.90 -71.76 2.03
N ARG A 405 -13.46 -70.52 2.45
CA ARG A 405 -14.35 -69.43 3.07
C ARG A 405 -14.24 -67.84 2.89
N THR A 406 -14.12 -66.96 3.94
CA THR A 406 -14.44 -65.46 3.90
C THR A 406 -13.93 -64.54 5.08
N GLU A 407 -13.83 -63.18 4.95
CA GLU A 407 -13.15 -62.24 5.94
C GLU A 407 -13.57 -60.72 6.10
N GLN A 408 -13.93 -59.98 5.04
CA GLN A 408 -13.72 -58.51 4.81
C GLN A 408 -14.09 -57.37 5.82
N VAL A 409 -14.85 -57.57 6.90
CA VAL A 409 -15.74 -56.49 7.45
C VAL A 409 -15.03 -55.28 8.09
N HIS A 410 -13.90 -55.46 8.77
CA HIS A 410 -13.54 -54.58 9.89
C HIS A 410 -12.56 -53.42 9.58
N ASP A 411 -11.68 -53.58 8.58
CA ASP A 411 -10.53 -52.67 8.36
C ASP A 411 -10.91 -51.21 8.06
N ILE A 412 -12.15 -50.99 7.67
CA ILE A 412 -12.78 -49.69 7.45
C ILE A 412 -12.71 -48.80 8.71
N LEU A 413 -12.80 -49.37 9.91
CA LEU A 413 -13.08 -48.60 11.13
C LEU A 413 -11.91 -47.75 11.65
N LYS A 414 -10.68 -48.26 11.59
CA LYS A 414 -9.54 -47.62 12.28
C LYS A 414 -9.12 -46.29 11.64
N ASN A 415 -9.15 -46.22 10.31
CA ASN A 415 -8.69 -45.05 9.55
C ASN A 415 -9.60 -43.82 9.71
N SER A 416 -10.80 -43.99 10.30
CA SER A 416 -11.69 -42.88 10.67
C SER A 416 -11.17 -42.05 11.85
N GLY A 417 -10.25 -42.60 12.67
CA GLY A 417 -9.76 -41.94 13.89
C GLY A 417 -8.85 -40.73 13.64
N ASP A 418 -7.81 -40.91 12.82
CA ASP A 418 -6.70 -39.95 12.75
C ASP A 418 -7.01 -38.71 11.89
N SER A 419 -7.96 -38.82 10.95
CA SER A 419 -8.35 -37.71 10.06
C SER A 419 -8.96 -36.51 10.81
N LEU A 420 -9.52 -36.73 12.01
CA LEU A 420 -10.23 -35.70 12.78
C LEU A 420 -9.31 -34.74 13.55
N LEU A 421 -8.05 -35.11 13.80
CA LEU A 421 -7.11 -34.24 14.53
C LEU A 421 -6.59 -33.08 13.67
N LEU A 422 -6.42 -33.30 12.36
CA LEU A 422 -5.78 -32.36 11.45
C LEU A 422 -6.65 -31.12 11.14
N GLU A 423 -7.97 -31.29 11.08
CA GLU A 423 -8.95 -30.24 10.75
C GLU A 423 -9.02 -29.11 11.80
N LEU A 424 -8.72 -29.44 13.06
CA LEU A 424 -8.88 -28.50 14.20
C LEU A 424 -7.74 -27.48 14.31
N GLU A 425 -6.51 -27.86 13.97
CA GLU A 425 -5.32 -27.04 14.22
C GLU A 425 -5.23 -25.83 13.28
N LEU A 426 -5.53 -26.03 11.98
CA LEU A 426 -5.56 -24.97 10.96
C LEU A 426 -6.54 -23.84 11.28
N ARG A 427 -7.62 -24.13 12.01
CA ARG A 427 -8.72 -23.18 12.26
C ARG A 427 -8.47 -22.27 13.47
N SER A 428 -7.43 -22.50 14.26
CA SER A 428 -7.09 -21.69 15.43
C SER A 428 -6.30 -20.41 15.08
N GLY A 429 -5.47 -20.45 14.02
CA GLY A 429 -4.52 -19.38 13.70
C GLY A 429 -5.14 -18.06 13.22
N ASP A 430 -6.15 -18.09 12.35
CA ASP A 430 -6.73 -16.87 11.74
C ASP A 430 -7.41 -15.93 12.76
N LEU A 431 -7.86 -16.47 13.89
CA LEU A 431 -8.67 -15.73 14.87
C LEU A 431 -7.84 -14.72 15.70
N VAL A 432 -6.55 -15.00 15.92
CA VAL A 432 -5.68 -14.17 16.78
C VAL A 432 -5.31 -12.86 16.10
N SER A 433 -5.02 -12.90 14.80
CA SER A 433 -4.51 -11.76 14.01
C SER A 433 -5.45 -10.54 14.04
N LYS A 434 -6.77 -10.76 14.05
CA LYS A 434 -7.79 -9.69 13.95
C LYS A 434 -8.06 -8.92 15.26
N ILE A 435 -7.44 -9.31 16.38
CA ILE A 435 -7.67 -8.67 17.69
C ILE A 435 -6.62 -7.59 18.01
N ASP A 436 -5.38 -7.75 17.53
CA ASP A 436 -4.25 -6.92 17.94
C ASP A 436 -4.29 -5.50 17.32
N GLU A 437 -4.65 -5.38 16.03
CA GLU A 437 -4.68 -4.09 15.31
C GLU A 437 -5.71 -3.08 15.88
N ALA A 438 -6.69 -3.55 16.65
CA ALA A 438 -7.69 -2.70 17.29
C ALA A 438 -7.15 -1.96 18.52
N GLY A 439 -6.14 -2.50 19.21
CA GLY A 439 -5.61 -1.93 20.46
C GLY A 439 -4.74 -0.69 20.25
N HIS A 440 -3.88 -0.72 19.23
CA HIS A 440 -2.78 0.24 19.11
C HIS A 440 -3.22 1.70 18.85
N LYS A 441 -4.36 1.91 18.17
CA LYS A 441 -4.86 3.23 17.75
C LYS A 441 -5.46 4.09 18.89
N LEU A 442 -5.59 3.56 20.11
CA LEU A 442 -6.26 4.25 21.22
C LEU A 442 -5.30 5.03 22.14
N ALA A 443 -4.02 4.65 22.24
CA ALA A 443 -3.11 5.15 23.27
C ALA A 443 -2.45 6.51 22.96
N GLU A 444 -2.17 6.79 21.69
CA GLU A 444 -1.25 7.86 21.27
C GLU A 444 -1.79 9.29 21.50
N ARG A 445 -3.12 9.47 21.50
CA ARG A 445 -3.78 10.79 21.45
C ARG A 445 -3.72 11.64 22.74
N ILE A 446 -3.15 11.13 23.83
CA ILE A 446 -3.34 11.71 25.17
C ILE A 446 -2.17 12.57 25.68
N MET A 447 -0.93 12.39 25.16
CA MET A 447 0.25 13.00 25.79
C MET A 447 0.60 14.44 25.37
N THR A 448 0.19 14.90 24.18
CA THR A 448 0.87 16.03 23.50
C THR A 448 0.35 17.45 23.84
N SER A 449 -0.67 17.60 24.68
CA SER A 449 -1.45 18.85 24.79
C SER A 449 -1.05 19.80 25.95
N GLY A 450 0.08 19.59 26.63
CA GLY A 450 0.27 20.08 28.01
C GLY A 450 0.79 21.52 28.24
N GLU A 451 1.80 21.99 27.52
CA GLU A 451 2.93 22.62 28.24
C GLU A 451 3.40 24.04 27.80
N LYS A 452 2.71 24.78 26.91
CA LYS A 452 3.38 25.84 26.10
C LYS A 452 2.79 27.27 26.12
N ALA A 453 2.24 27.76 27.23
CA ALA A 453 1.28 28.88 27.21
C ALA A 453 1.56 30.17 28.06
N SER A 454 2.73 30.38 28.67
CA SER A 454 2.84 31.25 29.88
C SER A 454 3.37 32.71 29.72
N ASP A 455 4.59 32.96 29.23
CA ASP A 455 5.40 34.10 29.75
C ASP A 455 5.80 35.22 28.73
N GLN A 456 5.05 36.34 28.58
CA GLN A 456 5.47 37.41 27.61
C GLN A 456 4.93 38.88 27.73
N LEU A 457 4.36 39.39 28.83
CA LEU A 457 3.39 40.53 28.75
C LEU A 457 3.79 41.97 29.20
N ASP A 458 4.80 42.20 30.04
CA ASP A 458 4.86 43.42 30.91
C ASP A 458 5.39 44.75 30.24
N ALA A 459 4.53 45.42 29.46
CA ALA A 459 4.89 46.51 28.52
C ALA A 459 4.59 47.99 28.97
N THR A 460 4.59 48.93 28.01
CA THR A 460 4.75 50.40 28.17
C THR A 460 3.47 51.22 28.41
N VAL A 461 3.55 52.34 29.15
CA VAL A 461 2.37 53.04 29.76
C VAL A 461 2.43 54.60 29.75
N ASN A 462 3.36 55.26 29.05
CA ASN A 462 4.06 56.44 29.65
C ASN A 462 3.37 57.84 29.67
N ALA A 463 3.38 58.66 28.61
CA ALA A 463 3.68 60.11 28.74
C ALA A 463 2.58 61.15 28.34
N LEU A 464 1.30 60.79 28.38
CA LEU A 464 0.20 61.45 27.63
C LEU A 464 -0.22 62.92 27.98
N VAL A 465 0.17 63.52 29.11
CA VAL A 465 -0.75 64.40 29.89
C VAL A 465 -0.89 65.90 29.48
N THR A 466 0.09 66.57 28.88
CA THR A 466 0.33 68.03 29.16
C THR A 466 -0.51 69.13 28.42
N LYS A 467 -1.49 68.86 27.56
CA LYS A 467 -1.81 69.80 26.42
C LYS A 467 -2.95 70.85 26.55
N VAL A 468 -3.82 70.85 27.57
CA VAL A 468 -5.25 71.21 27.35
C VAL A 468 -5.72 72.67 27.59
N VAL A 469 -5.09 73.49 28.44
CA VAL A 469 -5.84 74.54 29.20
C VAL A 469 -6.23 75.84 28.47
N SER A 470 -5.51 76.29 27.44
CA SER A 470 -5.55 77.70 26.98
C SER A 470 -6.86 78.19 26.32
N GLN A 471 -7.59 77.30 25.64
CA GLN A 471 -8.47 77.67 24.52
C GLN A 471 -9.74 78.48 24.85
N THR A 472 -10.22 78.43 26.10
CA THR A 472 -11.67 78.47 26.40
C THR A 472 -12.34 79.84 26.31
N GLU A 473 -11.74 80.88 26.87
CA GLU A 473 -12.42 82.17 27.08
C GLU A 473 -12.67 82.92 25.76
N SER A 474 -11.98 82.50 24.69
CA SER A 474 -12.13 82.93 23.29
C SER A 474 -13.48 82.58 22.61
N ALA A 475 -14.57 82.40 23.37
CA ALA A 475 -15.91 82.11 22.85
C ALA A 475 -17.08 83.07 23.24
N HIS A 476 -17.01 83.88 24.32
CA HIS A 476 -18.25 84.46 24.93
C HIS A 476 -18.82 85.83 24.43
N ASP A 477 -18.00 86.90 24.36
CA ASP A 477 -18.07 88.19 23.57
C ASP A 477 -17.85 88.48 21.88
N THR A 478 -18.12 87.25 19.96
CA THR A 478 -18.59 87.15 18.51
C THR A 478 -20.02 86.53 18.50
N LEU A 479 -20.16 85.29 19.01
CA LEU A 479 -21.38 84.54 19.40
C LEU A 479 -22.70 85.34 19.58
N SER A 480 -22.79 86.26 20.54
CA SER A 480 -24.02 87.05 20.80
C SER A 480 -24.43 87.92 19.60
N LEU A 481 -23.45 88.53 18.92
CA LEU A 481 -23.66 89.30 17.70
C LEU A 481 -23.60 88.42 16.44
N GLN A 482 -23.26 87.14 16.54
CA GLN A 482 -23.63 86.15 15.53
C GLN A 482 -25.11 85.80 15.68
N MET A 483 -25.65 85.71 16.91
CA MET A 483 -26.99 85.18 17.20
C MET A 483 -28.16 85.89 16.49
N SER A 484 -28.24 87.23 16.48
CA SER A 484 -29.40 87.89 15.84
C SER A 484 -29.38 87.83 14.31
N SER A 485 -28.19 87.87 13.71
CA SER A 485 -27.99 87.65 12.28
C SER A 485 -28.18 86.17 11.93
N PHE A 486 -27.83 85.27 12.85
CA PHE A 486 -28.09 83.84 12.76
C PHE A 486 -29.60 83.53 12.84
N ASP A 487 -30.42 84.31 13.55
CA ASP A 487 -31.88 84.09 13.58
C ASP A 487 -32.55 84.40 12.23
N GLU A 488 -32.19 85.51 11.58
CA GLU A 488 -32.68 85.83 10.23
C GLU A 488 -32.12 84.87 9.17
N LEU A 489 -30.83 84.53 9.28
CA LEU A 489 -30.15 83.49 8.48
C LEU A 489 -30.82 82.13 8.65
N VAL A 490 -31.19 81.72 9.87
CA VAL A 490 -31.89 80.46 10.13
C VAL A 490 -33.34 80.50 9.66
N LYS A 491 -33.99 81.67 9.59
CA LYS A 491 -35.30 81.82 8.94
C LYS A 491 -35.21 81.65 7.43
N ASN A 492 -34.28 82.35 6.80
CA ASN A 492 -34.14 82.37 5.33
C ASN A 492 -33.45 81.11 4.80
N GLN A 493 -32.29 80.71 5.35
CA GLN A 493 -31.72 79.39 5.07
C GLN A 493 -32.66 78.29 5.52
N GLY A 494 -33.21 78.30 6.74
CA GLY A 494 -33.95 77.15 7.27
C GLY A 494 -35.22 76.83 6.47
N ALA A 495 -35.94 77.84 5.99
CA ALA A 495 -37.13 77.65 5.17
C ALA A 495 -36.81 77.02 3.82
N GLU A 496 -35.88 77.60 3.04
CA GLU A 496 -35.51 76.98 1.77
C GLU A 496 -34.60 75.74 2.02
N LEU A 497 -33.95 75.54 3.18
CA LEU A 497 -33.14 74.34 3.46
C LEU A 497 -34.04 73.15 3.75
N ALA A 498 -35.19 73.38 4.37
CA ALA A 498 -36.28 72.42 4.41
C ALA A 498 -36.77 72.09 3.00
N GLU A 499 -36.81 73.05 2.06
CA GLU A 499 -37.04 72.76 0.64
C GLU A 499 -35.91 71.93 0.01
N LYS A 500 -34.64 72.38 0.06
CA LYS A 500 -33.42 71.63 -0.34
C LYS A 500 -33.58 70.19 0.09
N PHE A 501 -33.75 69.99 1.39
CA PHE A 501 -33.79 68.68 2.01
C PHE A 501 -35.08 67.91 1.69
N ALA A 502 -36.20 68.55 1.38
CA ALA A 502 -37.43 67.90 0.93
C ALA A 502 -37.33 67.38 -0.51
N ARG A 503 -36.77 68.15 -1.46
CA ARG A 503 -36.47 67.62 -2.81
C ARG A 503 -35.31 66.63 -2.74
N ASP A 504 -34.21 66.89 -2.01
CA ASP A 504 -33.11 65.91 -1.85
C ASP A 504 -33.66 64.62 -1.27
N SER A 505 -34.26 64.65 -0.09
CA SER A 505 -34.71 63.43 0.60
C SER A 505 -35.86 62.76 -0.12
N GLY A 506 -36.83 63.53 -0.63
CA GLY A 506 -37.90 63.00 -1.47
C GLY A 506 -37.35 62.29 -2.72
N THR A 507 -36.26 62.81 -3.28
CA THR A 507 -35.56 62.27 -4.46
C THR A 507 -34.28 61.49 -4.13
N LEU A 508 -34.03 61.16 -2.85
CA LEU A 508 -32.94 60.31 -2.35
C LEU A 508 -33.50 59.04 -1.74
N GLY A 509 -34.64 59.11 -1.04
CA GLY A 509 -35.58 58.00 -0.98
C GLY A 509 -35.90 57.55 -2.42
N ALA A 510 -36.23 58.51 -3.29
CA ALA A 510 -36.22 58.32 -4.74
C ALA A 510 -34.83 58.58 -5.41
N LEU A 511 -33.74 58.11 -4.78
CA LEU A 511 -32.57 57.44 -5.38
C LEU A 511 -32.63 55.94 -5.04
N ILE A 512 -32.86 55.65 -3.77
CA ILE A 512 -32.58 54.36 -3.13
C ILE A 512 -33.54 53.28 -3.63
N THR A 513 -34.83 53.57 -3.81
CA THR A 513 -35.79 52.58 -4.33
C THR A 513 -35.38 52.03 -5.70
N ARG A 514 -34.56 52.76 -6.49
CA ARG A 514 -33.99 52.30 -7.78
C ARG A 514 -32.77 51.46 -7.65
N HIS A 515 -31.82 51.76 -6.77
CA HIS A 515 -30.67 50.86 -6.68
C HIS A 515 -31.08 49.56 -5.99
N ILE A 516 -32.00 49.60 -5.02
CA ILE A 516 -32.71 48.41 -4.53
C ILE A 516 -33.44 47.75 -5.70
N SER A 517 -34.31 48.52 -6.37
CA SER A 517 -35.02 48.06 -7.57
C SER A 517 -34.21 48.21 -8.86
N GLU A 518 -32.94 47.81 -8.82
CA GLU A 518 -32.01 47.60 -9.97
C GLU A 518 -31.19 46.36 -9.63
N PHE A 519 -30.63 46.38 -8.41
CA PHE A 519 -30.03 45.25 -7.74
C PHE A 519 -30.94 44.01 -7.67
N ASP A 520 -32.20 44.09 -7.23
CA ASP A 520 -33.08 42.90 -7.06
C ASP A 520 -33.24 42.02 -8.32
N ARG A 521 -33.20 42.59 -9.53
CA ARG A 521 -33.37 41.85 -10.79
C ARG A 521 -32.07 41.72 -11.58
N THR A 522 -31.05 42.55 -11.33
CA THR A 522 -29.65 42.14 -11.55
C THR A 522 -29.39 40.83 -10.79
N VAL A 523 -29.77 40.74 -9.51
CA VAL A 523 -29.65 39.56 -8.66
C VAL A 523 -30.55 38.41 -9.13
N LYS A 524 -31.83 38.63 -9.46
CA LYS A 524 -32.67 37.53 -10.00
C LYS A 524 -32.22 37.04 -11.38
N THR A 525 -31.73 37.91 -12.27
CA THR A 525 -31.27 37.50 -13.60
C THR A 525 -29.89 36.84 -13.55
N PHE A 526 -28.88 37.47 -12.94
CA PHE A 526 -27.55 36.84 -12.83
C PHE A 526 -27.52 35.69 -11.82
N GLY A 527 -28.29 35.76 -10.73
CA GLY A 527 -28.48 34.64 -9.81
C GLY A 527 -29.18 33.45 -10.48
N GLY A 528 -30.20 33.73 -11.31
CA GLY A 528 -30.82 32.73 -12.19
C GLY A 528 -29.80 32.10 -13.14
N GLU A 529 -29.11 32.90 -13.95
CA GLU A 529 -28.06 32.39 -14.86
C GLU A 529 -26.95 31.60 -14.13
N ILE A 530 -26.56 31.99 -12.91
CA ILE A 530 -25.55 31.28 -12.12
C ILE A 530 -26.10 29.93 -11.65
N VAL A 531 -27.36 29.86 -11.18
CA VAL A 531 -28.02 28.61 -10.80
C VAL A 531 -28.21 27.71 -12.01
N ASP A 532 -28.67 28.25 -13.14
CA ASP A 532 -28.87 27.48 -14.38
C ASP A 532 -27.53 26.94 -14.92
N ARG A 533 -26.48 27.75 -14.99
CA ARG A 533 -25.13 27.30 -15.38
C ARG A 533 -24.50 26.34 -14.36
N MET A 534 -24.81 26.45 -13.07
CA MET A 534 -24.40 25.48 -12.06
C MET A 534 -25.13 24.15 -12.24
N GLY A 535 -26.44 24.16 -12.44
CA GLY A 535 -27.24 22.96 -12.70
C GLY A 535 -26.78 22.26 -13.97
N GLN A 536 -26.58 23.01 -15.06
CA GLN A 536 -26.12 22.48 -16.34
C GLN A 536 -24.71 21.88 -16.23
N ARG A 537 -23.75 22.56 -15.60
CA ARG A 537 -22.40 22.00 -15.37
C ARG A 537 -22.41 20.82 -14.41
N THR A 538 -23.30 20.79 -13.41
CA THR A 538 -23.45 19.65 -12.50
C THR A 538 -24.00 18.43 -13.26
N GLN A 539 -24.93 18.64 -14.19
CA GLN A 539 -25.44 17.60 -15.07
C GLN A 539 -24.36 17.10 -16.04
N GLU A 540 -23.64 18.00 -16.72
CA GLU A 540 -22.50 17.65 -17.59
C GLU A 540 -21.41 16.86 -16.84
N ILE A 541 -21.13 17.23 -15.57
CA ILE A 541 -20.21 16.49 -14.69
C ILE A 541 -20.79 15.12 -14.34
N ALA A 542 -22.08 15.00 -14.01
CA ALA A 542 -22.71 13.73 -13.67
C ALA A 542 -22.75 12.76 -14.87
N ASP A 543 -23.08 13.25 -16.06
CA ASP A 543 -23.08 12.46 -17.30
C ASP A 543 -21.66 12.06 -17.71
N SER A 544 -20.67 12.94 -17.51
CA SER A 544 -19.25 12.61 -17.71
C SER A 544 -18.76 11.56 -16.71
N LEU A 545 -19.08 11.70 -15.42
CA LEU A 545 -18.75 10.72 -14.38
C LEU A 545 -19.39 9.37 -14.67
N LYS A 546 -20.65 9.36 -15.07
CA LYS A 546 -21.35 8.14 -15.50
C LYS A 546 -20.63 7.50 -16.68
N SER A 547 -20.33 8.24 -17.75
CA SER A 547 -19.61 7.68 -18.90
C SER A 547 -18.22 7.15 -18.53
N TYR A 548 -17.53 7.77 -17.57
CA TYR A 548 -16.27 7.25 -17.03
C TYR A 548 -16.46 5.95 -16.26
N VAL A 549 -17.45 5.88 -15.35
CA VAL A 549 -17.78 4.67 -14.57
C VAL A 549 -18.22 3.53 -15.49
N ASP A 550 -19.12 3.80 -16.44
CA ASP A 550 -19.57 2.81 -17.42
C ASP A 550 -18.38 2.29 -18.27
N SER A 551 -17.42 3.15 -18.64
CA SER A 551 -16.20 2.73 -19.35
C SER A 551 -15.22 1.94 -18.49
N PHE A 552 -15.14 2.26 -17.19
CA PHE A 552 -14.28 1.60 -16.22
C PHE A 552 -14.82 0.20 -15.90
N ASP A 553 -16.13 0.07 -15.66
CA ASP A 553 -16.80 -1.20 -15.40
C ASP A 553 -16.66 -2.16 -16.58
N ASN A 554 -16.91 -1.69 -17.81
CA ASN A 554 -16.66 -2.48 -19.02
C ASN A 554 -15.19 -2.93 -19.12
N ARG A 555 -14.23 -2.05 -18.82
CA ARG A 555 -12.79 -2.36 -18.91
C ARG A 555 -12.32 -3.31 -17.81
N VAL A 556 -12.87 -3.22 -16.60
CA VAL A 556 -12.62 -4.15 -15.48
C VAL A 556 -13.26 -5.52 -15.78
N SER A 557 -14.47 -5.54 -16.32
CA SER A 557 -15.17 -6.77 -16.72
C SER A 557 -14.43 -7.52 -17.84
N LEU A 558 -13.98 -6.80 -18.89
CA LEU A 558 -13.16 -7.36 -19.96
C LEU A 558 -11.81 -7.89 -19.44
N ASN A 559 -11.05 -7.07 -18.70
CA ASN A 559 -9.78 -7.50 -18.12
C ASN A 559 -9.96 -8.70 -17.15
N GLY A 560 -11.03 -8.74 -16.37
CA GLY A 560 -11.36 -9.84 -15.48
C GLY A 560 -11.68 -11.14 -16.25
N GLY A 561 -12.38 -11.03 -17.37
CA GLY A 561 -12.60 -12.14 -18.30
C GLY A 561 -11.30 -12.67 -18.92
N GLU A 562 -10.42 -11.76 -19.39
CA GLU A 562 -9.11 -12.12 -19.93
C GLU A 562 -8.20 -12.79 -18.88
N ILE A 563 -8.17 -12.28 -17.65
CA ILE A 563 -7.43 -12.88 -16.53
C ILE A 563 -7.97 -14.27 -16.20
N THR A 564 -9.29 -14.43 -16.16
CA THR A 564 -9.93 -15.74 -15.89
C THR A 564 -9.58 -16.75 -16.98
N ALA A 565 -9.72 -16.39 -18.25
CA ALA A 565 -9.36 -17.26 -19.38
C ALA A 565 -7.85 -17.62 -19.40
N ALA A 566 -6.98 -16.68 -19.04
CA ALA A 566 -5.54 -16.92 -18.93
C ALA A 566 -5.17 -17.83 -17.74
N LEU A 567 -5.93 -17.77 -16.64
CA LEU A 567 -5.79 -18.68 -15.50
C LEU A 567 -6.28 -20.08 -15.84
N ASP A 568 -7.47 -20.23 -16.44
CA ASP A 568 -8.01 -21.51 -16.89
C ASP A 568 -7.06 -22.19 -17.90
N GLN A 569 -6.54 -21.43 -18.87
CA GLN A 569 -5.55 -21.97 -19.82
C GLN A 569 -4.27 -22.45 -19.11
N ARG A 570 -3.78 -21.72 -18.10
CA ARG A 570 -2.62 -22.13 -17.30
C ARG A 570 -2.91 -23.34 -16.42
N LEU A 571 -4.11 -23.45 -15.86
CA LEU A 571 -4.56 -24.61 -15.09
C LEU A 571 -4.63 -25.86 -15.96
N LEU A 572 -5.24 -25.78 -17.15
CA LEU A 572 -5.29 -26.90 -18.10
C LEU A 572 -3.90 -27.30 -18.61
N GLN A 573 -3.00 -26.34 -18.86
CA GLN A 573 -1.61 -26.63 -19.20
C GLN A 573 -0.84 -27.27 -18.03
N PHE A 574 -1.08 -26.83 -16.79
CA PHE A 574 -0.50 -27.42 -15.59
C PHE A 574 -1.00 -28.85 -15.36
N GLU A 575 -2.31 -29.09 -15.44
CA GLU A 575 -2.93 -30.41 -15.34
C GLU A 575 -2.36 -31.37 -16.40
N THR A 576 -2.31 -30.94 -17.66
CA THR A 576 -1.72 -31.71 -18.76
C THR A 576 -0.24 -32.03 -18.50
N THR A 577 0.54 -31.05 -18.00
CA THR A 577 1.97 -31.24 -17.69
C THR A 577 2.19 -32.15 -16.49
N LEU A 578 1.33 -32.05 -15.48
CA LEU A 578 1.38 -32.88 -14.27
C LEU A 578 0.96 -34.32 -14.59
N GLY A 579 -0.11 -34.53 -15.34
CA GLY A 579 -0.54 -35.84 -15.83
C GLY A 579 0.56 -36.52 -16.64
N ASN A 580 1.14 -35.81 -17.62
CA ASN A 580 2.29 -36.31 -18.38
C ASN A 580 3.50 -36.64 -17.48
N ARG A 581 3.77 -35.87 -16.42
CA ARG A 581 4.84 -36.19 -15.45
C ARG A 581 4.52 -37.44 -14.62
N VAL A 582 3.26 -37.60 -14.18
CA VAL A 582 2.81 -38.78 -13.43
C VAL A 582 2.91 -40.03 -14.30
N THR A 583 2.41 -40.03 -15.54
CA THR A 583 2.52 -41.17 -16.46
C THR A 583 3.97 -41.52 -16.81
N ASN A 584 4.85 -40.52 -16.99
CA ASN A 584 6.27 -40.78 -17.22
C ASN A 584 6.97 -41.34 -15.97
N LEU A 585 6.56 -40.93 -14.77
CA LEU A 585 7.08 -41.48 -13.51
C LEU A 585 6.61 -42.92 -13.30
N ASP A 586 5.34 -43.20 -13.55
CA ASP A 586 4.71 -44.52 -13.49
C ASP A 586 5.42 -45.53 -14.42
N VAL A 587 5.54 -45.20 -15.71
CA VAL A 587 6.29 -46.00 -16.71
C VAL A 587 7.77 -46.16 -16.33
N SER A 588 8.39 -45.13 -15.75
CA SER A 588 9.78 -45.21 -15.26
C SER A 588 9.92 -46.02 -13.96
N LEU A 589 8.85 -46.21 -13.19
CA LEU A 589 8.85 -47.00 -11.96
C LEU A 589 8.61 -48.47 -12.29
N ASP A 590 7.59 -48.76 -13.08
CA ASP A 590 7.27 -50.09 -13.61
C ASP A 590 8.47 -50.70 -14.36
N GLY A 591 9.08 -49.94 -15.27
CA GLY A 591 10.29 -50.36 -15.98
C GLY A 591 11.52 -50.60 -15.06
N LYS A 592 11.57 -49.96 -13.88
CA LYS A 592 12.60 -50.25 -12.86
C LYS A 592 12.27 -51.50 -12.05
N ILE A 593 11.00 -51.72 -11.72
CA ILE A 593 10.52 -52.91 -11.01
C ILE A 593 10.74 -54.15 -11.89
N ALA A 594 10.31 -54.13 -13.16
CA ALA A 594 10.52 -55.23 -14.10
C ALA A 594 12.01 -55.55 -14.32
N PHE A 595 12.89 -54.54 -14.36
CA PHE A 595 14.34 -54.75 -14.41
C PHE A 595 14.89 -55.37 -13.11
N PHE A 596 14.41 -54.93 -11.95
CA PHE A 596 14.81 -55.44 -10.64
C PHE A 596 14.38 -56.90 -10.45
N ASP A 597 13.14 -57.24 -10.80
CA ASP A 597 12.62 -58.61 -10.78
C ASP A 597 13.42 -59.54 -11.71
N SER A 598 13.73 -59.08 -12.93
CA SER A 598 14.59 -59.84 -13.85
C SER A 598 16.01 -60.03 -13.32
N ALA A 599 16.58 -59.02 -12.64
CA ALA A 599 17.88 -59.12 -12.00
C ALA A 599 17.88 -60.05 -10.76
N ILE A 600 16.76 -60.13 -10.02
CA ILE A 600 16.55 -61.08 -8.92
C ILE A 600 16.39 -62.50 -9.46
N ASP A 601 15.53 -62.72 -10.44
CA ASP A 601 15.33 -64.03 -11.10
C ASP A 601 16.65 -64.58 -11.66
N GLY A 602 17.44 -63.76 -12.35
CA GLY A 602 18.76 -64.12 -12.83
C GLY A 602 19.76 -64.48 -11.71
N ARG A 603 19.71 -63.77 -10.57
CA ARG A 603 20.53 -64.09 -9.39
C ARG A 603 20.09 -65.38 -8.69
N ILE A 604 18.78 -65.62 -8.59
CA ILE A 604 18.22 -66.85 -8.02
C ILE A 604 18.64 -68.05 -8.86
N LYS A 605 18.48 -67.99 -10.20
CA LYS A 605 18.92 -69.05 -11.12
C LYS A 605 20.43 -69.30 -11.07
N SER A 606 21.24 -68.25 -10.92
CA SER A 606 22.69 -68.37 -10.76
C SER A 606 23.07 -69.02 -9.41
N LEU A 607 22.36 -68.70 -8.32
CA LEU A 607 22.51 -69.36 -7.03
C LEU A 607 22.09 -70.83 -7.10
N GLU A 608 20.95 -71.14 -7.72
CA GLU A 608 20.44 -72.50 -7.92
C GLU A 608 21.46 -73.37 -8.69
N GLN A 609 21.97 -72.89 -9.82
CA GLN A 609 23.04 -73.57 -10.57
C GLN A 609 24.33 -73.74 -9.75
N THR A 610 24.68 -72.77 -8.89
CA THR A 610 25.86 -72.85 -8.01
C THR A 610 25.66 -73.89 -6.91
N PHE A 611 24.46 -73.97 -6.31
CA PHE A 611 24.11 -74.98 -5.31
C PHE A 611 24.05 -76.37 -5.92
N ASP A 612 23.41 -76.54 -7.08
CA ASP A 612 23.33 -77.81 -7.82
C ASP A 612 24.73 -78.32 -8.23
N THR A 613 25.61 -77.44 -8.71
CA THR A 613 27.02 -77.77 -8.99
C THR A 613 27.79 -78.17 -7.73
N ARG A 614 27.60 -77.46 -6.61
CA ARG A 614 28.23 -77.82 -5.33
C ARG A 614 27.70 -79.13 -4.76
N ALA A 615 26.39 -79.38 -4.89
CA ALA A 615 25.77 -80.62 -4.44
C ALA A 615 26.37 -81.84 -5.17
N ARG A 616 26.45 -81.79 -6.51
CA ARG A 616 27.13 -82.84 -7.31
C ARG A 616 28.58 -83.03 -6.86
N SER A 617 29.36 -81.96 -6.77
CA SER A 617 30.77 -82.03 -6.36
C SER A 617 30.96 -82.62 -4.94
N VAL A 618 30.02 -82.39 -4.02
CA VAL A 618 30.02 -83.02 -2.69
C VAL A 618 29.70 -84.52 -2.81
N THR A 619 28.67 -84.90 -3.58
CA THR A 619 28.34 -86.32 -3.85
C THR A 619 29.51 -87.05 -4.48
N ASP A 620 30.10 -86.53 -5.57
CA ASP A 620 31.26 -87.12 -6.25
C ASP A 620 32.45 -87.33 -5.29
N THR A 621 32.66 -86.38 -4.36
CA THR A 621 33.71 -86.46 -3.33
C THR A 621 33.40 -87.52 -2.26
N ILE A 622 32.14 -87.66 -1.87
CA ILE A 622 31.66 -88.69 -0.93
C ILE A 622 31.80 -90.07 -1.58
N ASP A 623 31.32 -90.27 -2.80
CA ASP A 623 31.41 -91.54 -3.53
C ASP A 623 32.88 -91.95 -3.75
N THR A 624 33.75 -91.00 -4.11
CA THR A 624 35.20 -91.25 -4.22
C THR A 624 35.79 -91.69 -2.89
N ARG A 625 35.40 -91.07 -1.77
CA ARG A 625 35.86 -91.44 -0.42
C ARG A 625 35.30 -92.77 0.05
N LEU A 626 34.03 -93.06 -0.19
CA LEU A 626 33.38 -94.34 0.15
C LEU A 626 34.01 -95.50 -0.63
N ASN A 627 34.26 -95.32 -1.92
CA ASN A 627 34.96 -96.32 -2.74
C ASN A 627 36.41 -96.53 -2.26
N THR A 628 37.14 -95.46 -1.94
CA THR A 628 38.49 -95.55 -1.36
C THR A 628 38.50 -96.26 -0.01
N LEU A 629 37.50 -96.00 0.84
CA LEU A 629 37.33 -96.67 2.13
C LEU A 629 36.97 -98.15 1.96
N ALA A 630 36.07 -98.49 1.03
CA ALA A 630 35.70 -99.86 0.71
C ALA A 630 36.91 -100.67 0.19
N VAL A 631 37.72 -100.11 -0.70
CA VAL A 631 38.96 -100.74 -1.18
C VAL A 631 39.95 -100.93 -0.03
N THR A 632 40.24 -99.90 0.77
CA THR A 632 41.22 -100.01 1.86
C THR A 632 40.78 -100.95 2.98
N LEU A 633 39.47 -101.06 3.28
CA LEU A 633 38.92 -102.06 4.19
C LEU A 633 38.99 -103.48 3.59
N THR A 634 38.74 -103.64 2.28
CA THR A 634 38.83 -104.94 1.59
C THR A 634 40.27 -105.44 1.55
N ASP A 635 41.23 -104.58 1.18
CA ASP A 635 42.66 -104.90 1.18
C ASP A 635 43.16 -105.18 2.61
N GLY A 636 42.72 -104.40 3.61
CA GLY A 636 43.03 -104.62 5.01
C GLY A 636 42.51 -105.96 5.53
N ALA A 637 41.28 -106.34 5.16
CA ALA A 637 40.70 -107.63 5.48
C ALA A 637 41.45 -108.78 4.78
N ALA A 638 41.80 -108.63 3.50
CA ALA A 638 42.58 -109.61 2.75
C ALA A 638 43.98 -109.81 3.34
N GLN A 639 44.67 -108.73 3.73
CA GLN A 639 45.96 -108.79 4.43
C GLN A 639 45.84 -109.45 5.81
N ALA A 640 44.77 -109.17 6.57
CA ALA A 640 44.50 -109.82 7.85
C ALA A 640 44.26 -111.33 7.67
N ILE A 641 43.46 -111.73 6.66
CA ILE A 641 43.21 -113.14 6.31
C ILE A 641 44.53 -113.82 5.91
N HIS A 642 45.34 -113.24 5.02
CA HIS A 642 46.64 -113.80 4.64
C HIS A 642 47.62 -113.92 5.81
N SER A 643 47.61 -112.96 6.75
CA SER A 643 48.42 -113.02 7.98
C SER A 643 47.96 -114.14 8.92
N ILE A 644 46.64 -114.32 9.08
CA ILE A 644 46.06 -115.42 9.86
C ILE A 644 46.37 -116.77 9.20
N ASP A 645 46.16 -116.91 7.90
CA ASP A 645 46.44 -118.14 7.14
C ASP A 645 47.93 -118.52 7.17
N SER A 646 48.83 -117.54 7.00
CA SER A 646 50.27 -117.76 7.15
C SER A 646 50.63 -118.26 8.55
N ARG A 647 50.00 -117.70 9.60
CA ARG A 647 50.21 -118.13 10.99
C ARG A 647 49.59 -119.50 11.29
N LEU A 648 48.43 -119.82 10.72
CA LEU A 648 47.80 -121.14 10.82
C LEU A 648 48.62 -122.21 10.09
N THR A 649 49.14 -121.90 8.90
CA THR A 649 50.05 -122.79 8.15
C THR A 649 51.34 -123.04 8.91
N TYR A 650 51.95 -122.00 9.47
CA TYR A 650 53.15 -122.14 10.33
C TYR A 650 52.86 -122.94 11.60
N LEU A 651 51.74 -122.66 12.30
CA LEU A 651 51.30 -123.41 13.47
C LEU A 651 51.08 -124.89 13.13
N THR A 652 50.41 -125.18 12.02
CA THR A 652 50.15 -126.54 11.54
C THR A 652 51.45 -127.26 11.21
N SER A 653 52.36 -126.62 10.46
CA SER A 653 53.68 -127.17 10.16
C SER A 653 54.49 -127.47 11.43
N SER A 654 54.47 -126.56 12.41
CA SER A 654 55.12 -126.75 13.72
C SER A 654 54.48 -127.88 14.54
N LEU A 655 53.15 -128.01 14.51
CA LEU A 655 52.42 -129.09 15.19
C LEU A 655 52.68 -130.44 14.53
N THR A 656 52.59 -130.54 13.20
CA THR A 656 52.90 -131.77 12.45
C THR A 656 54.36 -132.16 12.63
N GLY A 657 55.30 -131.21 12.57
CA GLY A 657 56.72 -131.45 12.81
C GLY A 657 57.00 -131.95 14.23
N GLY A 658 56.45 -131.28 15.26
CA GLY A 658 56.57 -131.71 16.64
C GLY A 658 55.90 -133.06 16.91
N THR A 659 54.78 -133.36 16.25
CA THR A 659 54.10 -134.66 16.33
C THR A 659 54.92 -135.76 15.66
N ALA A 660 55.52 -135.50 14.49
CA ALA A 660 56.41 -136.43 13.82
C ALA A 660 57.68 -136.72 14.65
N GLN A 661 58.28 -135.69 15.25
CA GLN A 661 59.40 -135.85 16.19
C GLN A 661 59.00 -136.65 17.44
N ALA A 662 57.79 -136.44 17.97
CA ALA A 662 57.27 -137.24 19.09
C ALA A 662 57.02 -138.70 18.70
N ILE A 663 56.52 -138.97 17.48
CA ILE A 663 56.34 -140.32 16.95
C ILE A 663 57.68 -141.02 16.77
N ASP A 664 58.67 -140.40 16.12
CA ASP A 664 60.03 -140.96 15.96
C ASP A 664 60.70 -141.23 17.32
N ALA A 665 60.60 -140.29 18.27
CA ALA A 665 61.12 -140.50 19.63
C ALA A 665 60.41 -141.65 20.37
N ILE A 666 59.11 -141.87 20.13
CA ILE A 666 58.37 -143.03 20.64
C ILE A 666 58.80 -144.32 19.93
N GLU A 667 58.93 -144.31 18.60
CA GLU A 667 59.30 -145.48 17.79
C GLU A 667 60.72 -145.95 18.09
N GLN A 668 61.70 -145.04 18.17
CA GLN A 668 63.06 -145.35 18.64
C GLN A 668 63.05 -145.96 20.05
N ARG A 669 62.20 -145.45 20.95
CA ARG A 669 62.06 -145.98 22.32
C ARG A 669 61.40 -147.36 22.34
N VAL A 670 60.39 -147.60 21.50
CA VAL A 670 59.76 -148.91 21.32
C VAL A 670 60.72 -149.91 20.68
N ALA A 671 61.51 -149.50 19.69
CA ALA A 671 62.56 -150.33 19.07
C ALA A 671 63.66 -150.68 20.08
N SER A 672 64.07 -149.72 20.92
CA SER A 672 65.04 -149.96 22.01
C SER A 672 64.50 -150.92 23.09
N VAL A 673 63.23 -150.76 23.49
CA VAL A 673 62.53 -151.69 24.39
C VAL A 673 62.44 -153.09 23.75
N THR A 674 62.02 -153.18 22.49
CA THR A 674 61.92 -154.45 21.75
C THR A 674 63.28 -155.13 21.61
N LYS A 675 64.35 -154.39 21.31
CA LYS A 675 65.73 -154.90 21.28
C LYS A 675 66.18 -155.41 22.65
N THR A 676 65.79 -154.72 23.73
CA THR A 676 66.08 -155.13 25.12
C THR A 676 65.31 -156.39 25.52
N ILE A 677 64.03 -156.49 25.12
CA ILE A 677 63.19 -157.69 25.35
C ILE A 677 63.72 -158.87 24.55
N ASN A 678 64.02 -158.70 23.26
CA ASN A 678 64.57 -159.77 22.41
C ASN A 678 65.95 -160.22 22.91
N GLY A 679 66.81 -159.30 23.34
CA GLY A 679 68.11 -159.63 23.96
C GLY A 679 67.95 -160.44 25.25
N ARG A 680 67.03 -160.04 26.15
CA ARG A 680 66.70 -160.81 27.36
C ARG A 680 66.04 -162.15 27.05
N SER A 681 65.21 -162.24 26.01
CA SER A 681 64.56 -163.48 25.60
C SER A 681 65.54 -164.45 24.95
N ALA A 682 66.52 -163.95 24.19
CA ALA A 682 67.63 -164.75 23.69
C ALA A 682 68.49 -165.27 24.85
N GLN A 683 68.91 -164.40 25.79
CA GLN A 683 69.62 -164.83 27.00
C GLN A 683 68.85 -165.86 27.82
N LEU A 684 67.53 -165.71 27.95
CA LEU A 684 66.67 -166.68 28.63
C LEU A 684 66.62 -168.01 27.86
N SER A 685 66.48 -167.97 26.53
CA SER A 685 66.51 -169.15 25.66
C SER A 685 67.86 -169.88 25.75
N ASP A 686 68.98 -169.16 25.65
CA ASP A 686 70.33 -169.72 25.78
C ASP A 686 70.53 -170.33 27.17
N THR A 687 70.01 -169.69 28.23
CA THR A 687 70.05 -170.24 29.60
C THR A 687 69.19 -171.51 29.72
N ILE A 688 68.03 -171.57 29.07
CA ILE A 688 67.16 -172.76 29.04
C ILE A 688 67.82 -173.89 28.23
N VAL A 689 68.45 -173.59 27.09
CA VAL A 689 69.18 -174.57 26.27
C VAL A 689 70.40 -175.10 27.01
N ALA A 690 71.18 -174.23 27.66
CA ALA A 690 72.31 -174.64 28.50
C ALA A 690 71.85 -175.52 29.68
N ARG A 691 70.74 -175.18 30.34
CA ARG A 691 70.11 -176.04 31.36
C ARG A 691 69.62 -177.36 30.80
N PHE A 692 69.07 -177.39 29.58
CA PHE A 692 68.67 -178.63 28.92
C PHE A 692 69.89 -179.49 28.54
N GLN A 693 71.01 -178.88 28.16
CA GLN A 693 72.28 -179.58 27.89
C GLN A 693 72.92 -180.13 29.17
N GLU A 694 72.93 -179.37 30.27
CA GLU A 694 73.32 -179.89 31.60
C GLU A 694 72.44 -181.06 32.03
N ILE A 695 71.11 -180.96 31.84
CA ILE A 695 70.17 -182.05 32.16
C ILE A 695 70.42 -183.27 31.26
N HIS A 696 70.71 -183.06 29.97
CA HIS A 696 70.98 -184.14 29.03
C HIS A 696 72.29 -184.86 29.36
N GLN A 697 73.39 -184.13 29.57
CA GLN A 697 74.67 -184.70 30.01
C GLN A 697 74.56 -185.37 31.38
N GLY A 698 73.79 -184.79 32.32
CA GLY A 698 73.50 -185.38 33.63
C GLY A 698 72.57 -186.60 33.60
N LEU A 699 71.91 -186.85 32.46
CA LEU A 699 71.13 -188.07 32.20
C LEU A 699 71.97 -189.12 31.47
N GLU A 700 72.80 -188.71 30.51
CA GLU A 700 73.74 -189.55 29.77
C GLU A 700 74.80 -190.14 30.70
N ALA A 701 75.39 -189.33 31.58
CA ALA A 701 76.27 -189.77 32.68
C ALA A 701 75.56 -190.60 33.78
N LYS A 702 74.26 -190.90 33.60
CA LYS A 702 73.44 -191.81 34.42
C LYS A 702 72.95 -193.04 33.65
N VAL A 703 73.34 -193.19 32.38
CA VAL A 703 73.07 -194.37 31.55
C VAL A 703 74.33 -195.26 31.44
N ASP A 704 75.53 -194.66 31.54
CA ASP A 704 76.82 -195.37 31.59
C ASP A 704 77.24 -195.80 33.03
N ALA A 705 76.29 -195.95 33.96
CA ALA A 705 76.54 -196.32 35.38
C ALA A 705 75.41 -197.18 35.99
#